data_AF-A0A7H0Y8T1-F1
#
_entry.id   AF-A0A7H0Y8T1-F1
#
_cell.length_a   1.000
_cell.length_b   1.000
_cell.length_c   1.000
_cell.angle_alpha   90.00
_cell.angle_beta   90.00
_cell.angle_gamma   90.00
#
_symmetry.space_group_name_H-M   'P 1'
#
loop_
_entity.id
_entity.type
_entity.pdbx_description
1 polymer ?
#
loop_
_entity_poly.entity_id
_entity_poly.type
_entity_poly.pdbx_seq_one_letter_code
_entity_poly.pdbx_strand_id
1 'polypeptide(L)'
;MKILAITSCPNGIAHTYMAAENLQKAAAKLGIEMKVETQGSIGVENQLTEQEIREADGIIIAADKTVVKDRFVGKKMLVVGVQDGIRRPEELIQRVMKGDVPVYQAESRSAEGSTQEKKPKQNPIYRHLMNGVSYMVPFIVIGGLLIAIALTIGGEKTPGGLVIPDGSFWKTIQDIGSASFTFMIPILAGFIAMSIADRPGLAPGMVGGFIAANGSFYGSEAGAGFIGGIIAGFLAGYVALGIRKIKVGRALQPIMPIIIIPVLASLIVGLIFVFVIGAPVAQLFETLTGWLAGMQGTSSILLALILGAMISFDMGGPVNKVAFLFGSAMIGEGNYEIMGPIAVAICIPPIGMGLAAMINKRKFAPAEREAGKATFTMGLFGITEGAIPFAAQDPLRVIPSIMVGSMVGSVIAMLGNVGDKVAHGGPIVAVLGAVDNVFIFFIAVIVGAAVSVVMVSLLKKDIAVDPAVAGEAMSGNSAAVAGKSAITTTAAESSPSTTVINNGSAVPEQAVHIEKLTDIVTMDLINLDLEGTTQDAVIDEMIGALERTGAVSSASDLKQAILAREEESSTGIGMNIAIPHGKSNAVLKPSVVFGIKQGGVDWKSADGSEAKLIFMIAVPRNSKDNTHLKVLQMLSRKLMDDHFREALLAVTTKEEAYQLLDQVH
;
A
#
# COMPACT_ATOMS: atom_id res chain seq x y z
N MET A 1 22.10 -35.21 -6.94
CA MET A 1 21.22 -34.30 -6.18
C MET A 1 21.56 -32.88 -6.61
N LYS A 2 20.54 -32.07 -6.87
CA LYS A 2 20.65 -30.67 -7.33
C LYS A 2 20.04 -29.75 -6.28
N ILE A 3 20.85 -28.90 -5.67
CA ILE A 3 20.41 -27.94 -4.66
C ILE A 3 20.62 -26.54 -5.21
N LEU A 4 19.59 -25.69 -5.16
CA LEU A 4 19.75 -24.28 -5.51
C LEU A 4 19.87 -23.45 -4.25
N ALA A 5 20.56 -22.31 -4.33
CA ALA A 5 20.59 -21.37 -3.23
C ALA A 5 20.35 -19.93 -3.65
N ILE A 6 19.90 -19.11 -2.69
CA ILE A 6 19.83 -17.65 -2.80
C ILE A 6 20.62 -17.06 -1.65
N THR A 7 21.49 -16.10 -1.93
CA THR A 7 22.17 -15.32 -0.89
C THR A 7 21.80 -13.84 -0.98
N SER A 8 21.59 -13.18 0.16
CA SER A 8 21.33 -11.74 0.18
C SER A 8 21.73 -11.08 1.51
N CYS A 9 22.55 -10.05 1.47
CA CYS A 9 22.86 -9.20 2.63
C CYS A 9 22.55 -7.74 2.29
N PRO A 10 21.74 -7.02 3.10
CA PRO A 10 21.39 -5.62 2.83
C PRO A 10 22.57 -4.66 2.95
N ASN A 11 23.56 -5.03 3.79
CA ASN A 11 24.65 -4.17 4.24
C ASN A 11 25.99 -4.42 3.51
N GLY A 12 26.08 -5.41 2.61
CA GLY A 12 27.37 -5.72 2.01
C GLY A 12 27.36 -6.71 0.84
N ILE A 13 28.12 -6.34 -0.19
CA ILE A 13 28.51 -7.18 -1.32
C ILE A 13 29.22 -8.42 -0.76
N ALA A 14 30.26 -8.23 0.05
CA ALA A 14 31.13 -9.28 0.56
C ALA A 14 30.38 -10.47 1.17
N HIS A 15 29.48 -10.25 2.13
CA HIS A 15 28.75 -11.35 2.77
C HIS A 15 27.89 -12.16 1.79
N THR A 16 27.26 -11.49 0.82
CA THR A 16 26.41 -12.13 -0.19
C THR A 16 27.24 -13.08 -1.08
N TYR A 17 28.41 -12.64 -1.55
CA TYR A 17 29.29 -13.48 -2.41
C TYR A 17 30.08 -14.50 -1.60
N MET A 18 30.50 -14.18 -0.37
CA MET A 18 31.17 -15.13 0.52
C MET A 18 30.25 -16.30 0.86
N ALA A 19 28.98 -16.03 1.17
CA ALA A 19 27.99 -17.08 1.40
C ALA A 19 27.82 -17.95 0.14
N ALA A 20 27.74 -17.33 -1.04
CA ALA A 20 27.58 -18.05 -2.30
C ALA A 20 28.81 -18.93 -2.62
N GLU A 21 30.01 -18.39 -2.49
CA GLU A 21 31.27 -19.11 -2.74
C GLU A 21 31.44 -20.27 -1.75
N ASN A 22 31.14 -20.05 -0.46
CA ASN A 22 31.26 -21.07 0.57
C ASN A 22 30.24 -22.20 0.37
N LEU A 23 28.99 -21.88 0.03
CA LEU A 23 27.97 -22.87 -0.33
C LEU A 23 28.37 -23.67 -1.58
N GLN A 24 28.87 -23.02 -2.63
CA GLN A 24 29.33 -23.72 -3.85
C GLN A 24 30.52 -24.64 -3.59
N LYS A 25 31.51 -24.19 -2.79
CA LYS A 25 32.66 -25.02 -2.40
C LYS A 25 32.23 -26.23 -1.57
N ALA A 26 31.34 -26.03 -0.60
CA ALA A 26 30.80 -27.10 0.22
C ALA A 26 30.00 -28.11 -0.62
N ALA A 27 29.17 -27.64 -1.55
CA ALA A 27 28.42 -28.49 -2.47
C ALA A 27 29.34 -29.33 -3.36
N ALA A 28 30.39 -28.71 -3.93
CA ALA A 28 31.38 -29.42 -4.73
C ALA A 28 32.10 -30.52 -3.94
N LYS A 29 32.48 -30.24 -2.68
CA LYS A 29 33.10 -31.23 -1.78
C LYS A 29 32.17 -32.41 -1.46
N LEU A 30 30.87 -32.16 -1.41
CA LEU A 30 29.84 -33.19 -1.16
C LEU A 30 29.30 -33.85 -2.43
N GLY A 31 29.84 -33.52 -3.62
CA GLY A 31 29.41 -34.09 -4.90
C GLY A 31 28.01 -33.64 -5.34
N ILE A 32 27.56 -32.46 -4.93
CA ILE A 32 26.22 -31.92 -5.19
C ILE A 32 26.30 -30.83 -6.26
N GLU A 33 25.40 -30.90 -7.23
CA GLU A 33 25.24 -29.82 -8.21
C GLU A 33 24.55 -28.63 -7.53
N MET A 34 25.22 -27.47 -7.51
CA MET A 34 24.66 -26.26 -6.89
C MET A 34 24.84 -25.01 -7.75
N LYS A 35 23.72 -24.29 -7.94
CA LYS A 35 23.70 -22.93 -8.49
C LYS A 35 23.18 -21.97 -7.42
N VAL A 36 23.86 -20.82 -7.29
CA VAL A 36 23.52 -19.81 -6.29
C VAL A 36 23.16 -18.50 -6.98
N GLU A 37 21.96 -18.00 -6.72
CA GLU A 37 21.52 -16.65 -7.10
C GLU A 37 21.93 -15.66 -6.02
N THR A 38 22.73 -14.66 -6.38
CA THR A 38 23.22 -13.64 -5.46
C THR A 38 22.40 -12.37 -5.61
N GLN A 39 21.78 -11.91 -4.53
CA GLN A 39 20.98 -10.68 -4.47
C GLN A 39 21.69 -9.64 -3.59
N GLY A 40 22.75 -9.03 -4.11
CA GLY A 40 23.57 -8.05 -3.40
C GLY A 40 23.25 -6.60 -3.79
N SER A 41 24.09 -5.65 -3.37
CA SER A 41 23.95 -4.24 -3.78
C SER A 41 24.28 -4.00 -5.26
N ILE A 42 24.88 -4.99 -5.94
CA ILE A 42 25.09 -5.01 -7.39
C ILE A 42 23.78 -5.35 -8.14
N GLY A 43 22.77 -5.89 -7.44
CA GLY A 43 21.53 -6.39 -8.01
C GLY A 43 21.45 -7.92 -7.94
N VAL A 44 20.52 -8.51 -8.71
CA VAL A 44 20.37 -9.96 -8.82
C VAL A 44 21.30 -10.51 -9.91
N GLU A 45 22.18 -11.43 -9.55
CA GLU A 45 23.02 -12.19 -10.48
C GLU A 45 22.75 -13.69 -10.40
N ASN A 46 23.07 -14.41 -11.47
CA ASN A 46 22.85 -15.87 -11.59
C ASN A 46 21.41 -16.30 -11.30
N GLN A 47 20.44 -15.49 -11.72
CA GLN A 47 19.02 -15.71 -11.45
C GLN A 47 18.59 -17.15 -11.79
N LEU A 48 17.88 -17.77 -10.85
CA LEU A 48 17.36 -19.13 -11.01
C LEU A 48 16.19 -19.13 -11.98
N THR A 49 16.26 -20.00 -12.99
CA THR A 49 15.20 -20.20 -13.98
C THR A 49 14.11 -21.15 -13.47
N GLU A 50 12.90 -21.07 -14.01
CA GLU A 50 11.82 -22.00 -13.62
C GLU A 50 12.16 -23.47 -13.87
N GLN A 51 12.95 -23.76 -14.91
CA GLN A 51 13.40 -25.11 -15.20
C GLN A 51 14.36 -25.62 -14.12
N GLU A 52 15.37 -24.81 -13.77
CA GLU A 52 16.30 -25.15 -12.69
C GLU A 52 15.56 -25.39 -11.37
N ILE A 53 14.59 -24.53 -11.06
CA ILE A 53 13.78 -24.67 -9.83
C ILE A 53 12.99 -25.97 -9.86
N ARG A 54 12.36 -26.32 -10.99
CA ARG A 54 11.62 -27.57 -11.16
C ARG A 54 12.50 -28.81 -11.00
N GLU A 55 13.74 -28.76 -11.46
CA GLU A 55 14.71 -29.86 -11.33
C GLU A 55 15.38 -29.93 -9.96
N ALA A 56 15.28 -28.90 -9.13
CA ALA A 56 15.93 -28.85 -7.83
C ALA A 56 15.29 -29.82 -6.82
N ASP A 57 16.14 -30.55 -6.10
CA ASP A 57 15.76 -31.43 -4.98
C ASP A 57 15.54 -30.63 -3.68
N GLY A 58 16.17 -29.46 -3.56
CA GLY A 58 16.02 -28.56 -2.43
C GLY A 58 16.56 -27.15 -2.69
N ILE A 59 16.11 -26.20 -1.88
CA ILE A 59 16.41 -24.77 -1.97
C ILE A 59 17.00 -24.29 -0.64
N ILE A 60 18.11 -23.56 -0.66
CA ILE A 60 18.71 -22.89 0.51
C ILE A 60 18.63 -21.38 0.32
N ILE A 61 17.90 -20.68 1.18
CA ILE A 61 17.89 -19.21 1.22
C ILE A 61 18.75 -18.77 2.41
N ALA A 62 19.93 -18.23 2.14
CA ALA A 62 20.82 -17.64 3.13
C ALA A 62 20.78 -16.10 2.99
N ALA A 63 19.78 -15.47 3.60
CA ALA A 63 19.46 -14.07 3.35
C ALA A 63 19.03 -13.31 4.60
N ASP A 64 19.53 -12.08 4.75
CA ASP A 64 19.10 -11.10 5.75
C ASP A 64 18.15 -10.04 5.15
N LYS A 65 17.74 -10.22 3.88
CA LYS A 65 16.78 -9.39 3.14
C LYS A 65 15.61 -10.26 2.70
N THR A 66 14.42 -9.67 2.60
CA THR A 66 13.24 -10.34 2.04
C THR A 66 13.49 -10.85 0.62
N VAL A 67 13.32 -12.15 0.40
CA VAL A 67 13.42 -12.84 -0.89
C VAL A 67 12.03 -13.31 -1.32
N VAL A 68 11.68 -13.17 -2.60
CA VAL A 68 10.40 -13.65 -3.15
C VAL A 68 10.39 -15.18 -3.19
N LYS A 69 9.52 -15.81 -2.41
CA LYS A 69 9.45 -17.26 -2.23
C LYS A 69 8.42 -17.97 -3.12
N ASP A 70 7.46 -17.24 -3.69
CA ASP A 70 6.34 -17.77 -4.51
C ASP A 70 6.76 -18.72 -5.64
N ARG A 71 7.99 -18.56 -6.18
CA ARG A 71 8.52 -19.44 -7.24
C ARG A 71 9.03 -20.79 -6.76
N PHE A 72 9.08 -21.05 -5.44
CA PHE A 72 9.60 -22.28 -4.82
C PHE A 72 8.52 -23.17 -4.20
N VAL A 73 7.25 -22.92 -4.50
CA VAL A 73 6.13 -23.69 -3.96
C VAL A 73 6.28 -25.18 -4.33
N GLY A 74 6.12 -26.05 -3.35
CA GLY A 74 6.30 -27.50 -3.45
C GLY A 74 7.74 -27.98 -3.32
N LYS A 75 8.72 -27.10 -3.09
CA LYS A 75 10.14 -27.48 -2.92
C LYS A 75 10.54 -27.55 -1.45
N LYS A 76 11.43 -28.49 -1.11
CA LYS A 76 12.10 -28.52 0.20
C LYS A 76 12.94 -27.26 0.34
N MET A 77 12.69 -26.44 1.35
CA MET A 77 13.31 -25.12 1.46
C MET A 77 13.86 -24.88 2.87
N LEU A 78 15.14 -24.51 2.94
CA LEU A 78 15.82 -24.05 4.15
C LEU A 78 15.97 -22.53 4.09
N VAL A 79 15.61 -21.81 5.15
CA VAL A 79 15.81 -20.36 5.25
C VAL A 79 16.65 -20.06 6.47
N VAL A 80 17.76 -19.33 6.28
CA VAL A 80 18.72 -18.95 7.32
C VAL A 80 19.28 -17.55 7.04
N GLY A 81 19.97 -16.96 8.02
CA GLY A 81 20.69 -15.70 7.82
C GLY A 81 21.90 -15.88 6.90
N VAL A 82 22.37 -14.80 6.28
CA VAL A 82 23.51 -14.84 5.34
C VAL A 82 24.79 -15.35 6.02
N GLN A 83 24.96 -15.06 7.31
CA GLN A 83 26.11 -15.48 8.10
C GLN A 83 26.21 -17.01 8.24
N ASP A 84 25.09 -17.71 8.30
CA ASP A 84 25.09 -19.18 8.36
C ASP A 84 25.56 -19.77 7.03
N GLY A 85 25.18 -19.16 5.90
CA GLY A 85 25.71 -19.51 4.58
C GLY A 85 27.23 -19.32 4.46
N ILE A 86 27.82 -18.40 5.24
CA ILE A 86 29.27 -18.20 5.29
C ILE A 86 29.93 -19.22 6.21
N ARG A 87 29.43 -19.38 7.45
CA ARG A 87 30.13 -20.11 8.52
C ARG A 87 29.86 -21.62 8.52
N ARG A 88 28.67 -22.04 8.09
CA ARG A 88 28.17 -23.42 8.22
C ARG A 88 27.61 -24.01 6.91
N PRO A 89 28.24 -23.82 5.74
CA PRO A 89 27.66 -24.21 4.45
C PRO A 89 27.46 -25.74 4.31
N GLU A 90 28.39 -26.55 4.81
CA GLU A 90 28.29 -28.03 4.75
C GLU A 90 27.12 -28.56 5.57
N GLU A 91 26.88 -27.99 6.75
CA GLU A 91 25.76 -28.36 7.63
C GLU A 91 24.41 -28.06 6.97
N LEU A 92 24.28 -26.87 6.37
CA LEU A 92 23.05 -26.46 5.66
C LEU A 92 22.73 -27.41 4.50
N ILE A 93 23.75 -27.78 3.73
CA ILE A 93 23.59 -28.72 2.61
C ILE A 93 23.19 -30.11 3.13
N GLN A 94 23.83 -30.60 4.19
CA GLN A 94 23.49 -31.88 4.79
C GLN A 94 22.08 -31.94 5.36
N ARG A 95 21.56 -30.85 5.95
CA ARG A 95 20.15 -30.79 6.40
C ARG A 95 19.18 -30.96 5.24
N VAL A 96 19.46 -30.33 4.09
CA VAL A 96 18.66 -30.52 2.88
C VAL A 96 18.75 -31.96 2.36
N MET A 97 19.95 -32.56 2.37
CA MET A 97 20.14 -33.96 1.94
C MET A 97 19.37 -34.96 2.81
N LYS A 98 19.38 -34.77 4.13
CA LYS A 98 18.68 -35.64 5.10
C LYS A 98 17.17 -35.50 5.02
N GLY A 99 16.67 -34.41 4.41
CA GLY A 99 15.26 -34.11 4.33
C GLY A 99 14.70 -33.44 5.59
N ASP A 100 15.57 -32.96 6.49
CA ASP A 100 15.22 -32.23 7.72
C ASP A 100 14.85 -30.76 7.40
N VAL A 101 14.01 -30.57 6.38
CA VAL A 101 13.60 -29.28 5.85
C VAL A 101 12.16 -29.34 5.35
N PRO A 102 11.32 -28.36 5.73
CA PRO A 102 9.93 -28.34 5.32
C PRO A 102 9.78 -28.15 3.82
N VAL A 103 8.72 -28.73 3.25
CA VAL A 103 8.29 -28.41 1.89
C VAL A 103 7.56 -27.08 1.94
N TYR A 104 8.06 -26.10 1.19
CA TYR A 104 7.44 -24.79 1.14
C TYR A 104 6.08 -24.87 0.45
N GLN A 105 5.02 -24.45 1.14
CA GLN A 105 3.71 -24.24 0.55
C GLN A 105 3.48 -22.73 0.44
N ALA A 106 2.87 -22.27 -0.66
CA ALA A 106 2.36 -20.91 -0.70
C ALA A 106 1.31 -20.76 0.41
N GLU A 107 1.35 -19.64 1.13
CA GLU A 107 0.24 -19.24 1.99
C GLU A 107 -1.05 -19.34 1.16
N SER A 108 -2.08 -19.97 1.72
CA SER A 108 -3.41 -20.01 1.11
C SER A 108 -3.97 -18.59 1.05
N ARG A 109 -3.65 -17.86 -0.02
CA ARG A 109 -4.56 -16.84 -0.52
C ARG A 109 -5.85 -17.56 -0.84
N SER A 110 -6.91 -17.16 -0.17
CA SER A 110 -8.28 -17.53 -0.46
C SER A 110 -8.45 -17.66 -1.98
N ALA A 111 -8.82 -18.85 -2.42
CA ALA A 111 -9.24 -19.09 -3.79
C ALA A 111 -10.56 -18.34 -4.02
N GLU A 112 -10.49 -17.03 -4.23
CA GLU A 112 -11.34 -16.41 -5.22
C GLU A 112 -10.94 -16.99 -6.56
N GLY A 113 -11.93 -17.46 -7.32
CA GLY A 113 -11.75 -18.06 -8.63
C GLY A 113 -10.96 -17.15 -9.55
N SER A 114 -9.64 -17.30 -9.53
CA SER A 114 -8.79 -17.04 -10.67
C SER A 114 -8.54 -18.40 -11.30
N THR A 115 -9.44 -18.79 -12.20
CA THR A 115 -8.96 -19.31 -13.47
C THR A 115 -7.73 -18.49 -13.82
N GLN A 116 -6.58 -19.14 -14.00
CA GLN A 116 -5.38 -18.50 -14.50
C GLN A 116 -5.66 -17.97 -15.91
N GLU A 117 -6.41 -16.87 -16.02
CA GLU A 117 -6.07 -15.86 -16.98
C GLU A 117 -4.69 -15.39 -16.57
N LYS A 118 -3.71 -15.73 -17.41
CA LYS A 118 -2.40 -15.10 -17.41
C LYS A 118 -2.65 -13.60 -17.27
N LYS A 119 -2.40 -13.02 -16.09
CA LYS A 119 -2.31 -11.56 -15.97
C LYS A 119 -1.41 -11.13 -17.13
N PRO A 120 -1.88 -10.28 -18.04
CA PRO A 120 -1.07 -9.90 -19.19
C PRO A 120 0.26 -9.41 -18.64
N LYS A 121 1.38 -9.97 -19.12
CA LYS A 121 2.72 -9.55 -18.73
C LYS A 121 2.76 -8.03 -18.90
N GLN A 122 2.67 -7.29 -17.80
CA GLN A 122 2.72 -5.83 -17.84
C GLN A 122 3.99 -5.44 -18.58
N ASN A 123 3.86 -4.54 -19.56
CA ASN A 123 4.97 -4.13 -20.40
C ASN A 123 6.14 -3.68 -19.50
N PRO A 124 7.35 -4.27 -19.64
CA PRO A 124 8.50 -3.90 -18.82
C PRO A 124 8.76 -2.40 -18.80
N ILE A 125 8.61 -1.73 -19.94
CA ILE A 125 8.76 -0.27 -20.08
C ILE A 125 7.76 0.45 -19.18
N TYR A 126 6.49 0.05 -19.24
CA TYR A 126 5.43 0.62 -18.41
C TYR A 126 5.73 0.46 -16.92
N ARG A 127 6.20 -0.72 -16.49
CA ARG A 127 6.58 -0.96 -15.10
C ARG A 127 7.70 -0.03 -14.62
N HIS A 128 8.73 0.16 -15.44
CA HIS A 128 9.85 1.05 -15.12
C HIS A 128 9.38 2.51 -15.01
N LEU A 129 8.56 2.95 -15.97
CA LEU A 129 7.98 4.29 -15.97
C LEU A 129 7.13 4.53 -14.71
N MET A 130 6.24 3.60 -14.37
CA MET A 130 5.37 3.73 -13.21
C MET A 130 6.12 3.74 -11.88
N ASN A 131 7.28 3.07 -11.81
CA ASN A 131 8.14 3.18 -10.64
C ASN A 131 8.60 4.64 -10.45
N GLY A 132 9.14 5.26 -11.50
CA GLY A 132 9.53 6.67 -11.45
C GLY A 132 8.39 7.60 -11.05
N VAL A 133 7.23 7.46 -11.70
CA VAL A 133 6.05 8.31 -11.43
C VAL A 133 5.61 8.20 -9.98
N SER A 134 5.55 6.98 -9.43
CA SER A 134 5.07 6.76 -8.06
C SER A 134 5.94 7.43 -7.01
N TYR A 135 7.26 7.44 -7.19
CA TYR A 135 8.19 8.13 -6.28
C TYR A 135 8.23 9.64 -6.49
N MET A 136 7.85 10.12 -7.68
CA MET A 136 7.81 11.54 -8.02
C MET A 136 6.58 12.24 -7.41
N VAL A 137 5.40 11.60 -7.42
CA VAL A 137 4.13 12.21 -6.98
C VAL A 137 4.20 12.90 -5.60
N PRO A 138 4.79 12.31 -4.54
CA PRO A 138 4.89 12.98 -3.24
C PRO A 138 5.59 14.34 -3.28
N PHE A 139 6.60 14.53 -4.14
CA PHE A 139 7.29 15.81 -4.30
C PHE A 139 6.39 16.86 -4.95
N ILE A 140 5.59 16.46 -5.94
CA ILE A 140 4.62 17.35 -6.59
C ILE A 140 3.54 17.79 -5.61
N VAL A 141 3.03 16.85 -4.80
CA VAL A 141 2.02 17.15 -3.77
C VAL A 141 2.59 18.13 -2.75
N ILE A 142 3.78 17.88 -2.20
CA ILE A 142 4.43 18.78 -1.25
C ILE A 142 4.65 20.17 -1.89
N GLY A 143 5.23 20.20 -3.10
CA GLY A 143 5.52 21.43 -3.82
C GLY A 143 4.28 22.27 -4.06
N GLY A 144 3.25 21.64 -4.63
CA GLY A 144 1.98 22.29 -4.95
C GLY A 144 1.28 22.82 -3.71
N LEU A 145 1.07 21.98 -2.68
CA LEU A 145 0.33 22.40 -1.49
C LEU A 145 1.04 23.53 -0.74
N LEU A 146 2.36 23.48 -0.60
CA LEU A 146 3.09 24.56 0.08
C LEU A 146 3.00 25.88 -0.68
N ILE A 147 3.13 25.87 -2.01
CA ILE A 147 2.95 27.08 -2.83
C ILE A 147 1.50 27.59 -2.71
N ALA A 148 0.51 26.71 -2.79
CA ALA A 148 -0.91 27.07 -2.67
C ALA A 148 -1.23 27.71 -1.32
N ILE A 149 -0.81 27.09 -0.21
CA ILE A 149 -1.00 27.63 1.14
C ILE A 149 -0.31 28.99 1.29
N ALA A 150 0.93 29.10 0.81
CA ALA A 150 1.70 30.34 0.89
C ALA A 150 1.04 31.48 0.11
N LEU A 151 0.53 31.22 -1.09
CA LEU A 151 -0.21 32.20 -1.89
C LEU A 151 -1.55 32.56 -1.26
N THR A 152 -2.24 31.59 -0.66
CA THR A 152 -3.59 31.81 -0.09
C THR A 152 -3.56 32.66 1.17
N ILE A 153 -2.58 32.42 2.05
CA ILE A 153 -2.49 33.11 3.34
C ILE A 153 -1.58 34.33 3.25
N GLY A 154 -0.49 34.23 2.48
CA GLY A 154 0.56 35.24 2.39
C GLY A 154 0.60 36.03 1.09
N GLY A 155 -0.25 35.72 0.12
CA GLY A 155 -0.29 36.42 -1.16
C GLY A 155 -1.06 37.73 -1.07
N GLU A 156 -0.51 38.77 -1.69
CA GLU A 156 -1.17 40.05 -1.91
C GLU A 156 -1.68 40.12 -3.35
N LYS A 157 -2.84 40.75 -3.54
CA LYS A 157 -3.42 40.92 -4.88
C LYS A 157 -2.66 42.00 -5.64
N THR A 158 -2.09 41.61 -6.76
CA THR A 158 -1.49 42.52 -7.75
C THR A 158 -2.28 42.47 -9.06
N PRO A 159 -2.10 43.44 -9.98
CA PRO A 159 -2.69 43.36 -11.31
C PRO A 159 -2.31 42.10 -12.11
N GLY A 160 -1.21 41.43 -11.75
CA GLY A 160 -0.75 40.16 -12.35
C GLY A 160 -1.16 38.90 -11.59
N GLY A 161 -1.99 39.02 -10.55
CA GLY A 161 -2.43 37.90 -9.71
C GLY A 161 -1.95 37.99 -8.26
N LEU A 162 -2.11 36.88 -7.51
CA LEU A 162 -1.60 36.76 -6.15
C LEU A 162 -0.08 36.62 -6.17
N VAL A 163 0.61 37.55 -5.50
CA VAL A 163 2.08 37.53 -5.38
C VAL A 163 2.42 37.61 -3.90
N ILE A 164 3.36 36.78 -3.46
CA ILE A 164 3.84 36.80 -2.08
C ILE A 164 4.91 37.89 -1.94
N PRO A 165 4.81 38.81 -0.98
CA PRO A 165 5.83 39.83 -0.75
C PRO A 165 7.21 39.23 -0.48
N ASP A 166 8.22 39.78 -1.14
CA ASP A 166 9.62 39.38 -0.93
C ASP A 166 10.04 39.65 0.53
N GLY A 167 10.77 38.70 1.12
CA GLY A 167 11.22 38.76 2.52
C GLY A 167 10.16 38.34 3.57
N SER A 168 8.93 38.01 3.16
CA SER A 168 7.92 37.48 4.07
C SER A 168 8.19 36.03 4.49
N PHE A 169 7.65 35.60 5.64
CA PHE A 169 7.67 34.20 6.05
C PHE A 169 7.07 33.26 4.98
N TRP A 170 5.99 33.71 4.32
CA TRP A 170 5.31 32.95 3.28
C TRP A 170 6.15 32.76 2.03
N LYS A 171 7.07 33.69 1.74
CA LYS A 171 8.03 33.53 0.64
C LYS A 171 8.93 32.32 0.88
N THR A 172 9.42 32.13 2.11
CA THR A 172 10.18 30.94 2.49
C THR A 172 9.39 29.65 2.28
N ILE A 173 8.09 29.64 2.61
CA ILE A 173 7.22 28.47 2.37
C ILE A 173 7.05 28.20 0.88
N GLN A 174 6.86 29.24 0.06
CA GLN A 174 6.81 29.12 -1.39
C GLN A 174 8.13 28.59 -1.96
N ASP A 175 9.27 29.04 -1.45
CA ASP A 175 10.59 28.60 -1.91
C ASP A 175 10.84 27.13 -1.55
N ILE A 176 10.41 26.66 -0.37
CA ILE A 176 10.43 25.22 -0.02
C ILE A 176 9.56 24.42 -1.00
N GLY A 177 8.36 24.91 -1.32
CA GLY A 177 7.49 24.27 -2.30
C GLY A 177 8.14 24.21 -3.70
N SER A 178 8.75 25.32 -4.13
CA SER A 178 9.46 25.43 -5.40
C SER A 178 10.67 24.49 -5.47
N ALA A 179 11.42 24.35 -4.39
CA ALA A 179 12.51 23.38 -4.28
C ALA A 179 12.02 21.94 -4.46
N SER A 180 10.83 21.60 -3.95
CA SER A 180 10.24 20.27 -4.12
C SER A 180 9.93 19.96 -5.59
N PHE A 181 9.42 20.93 -6.35
CA PHE A 181 9.21 20.80 -7.79
C PHE A 181 10.51 20.57 -8.57
N THR A 182 11.62 21.19 -8.17
CA THR A 182 12.93 20.97 -8.80
C THR A 182 13.38 19.50 -8.71
N PHE A 183 12.98 18.76 -7.67
CA PHE A 183 13.31 17.34 -7.52
C PHE A 183 12.39 16.41 -8.31
N MET A 184 11.26 16.88 -8.83
CA MET A 184 10.27 16.08 -9.53
C MET A 184 10.89 15.23 -10.66
N ILE A 185 11.53 15.88 -11.63
CA ILE A 185 12.12 15.22 -12.80
C ILE A 185 13.35 14.37 -12.43
N PRO A 186 14.28 14.82 -11.57
CA PRO A 186 15.36 13.97 -11.04
C PRO A 186 14.87 12.69 -10.37
N ILE A 187 13.82 12.77 -9.55
CA ILE A 187 13.24 11.61 -8.86
C ILE A 187 12.61 10.65 -9.87
N LEU A 188 11.81 11.16 -10.81
CA LEU A 188 11.24 10.38 -11.91
C LEU A 188 12.33 9.58 -12.65
N ALA A 189 13.36 10.27 -13.14
CA ALA A 189 14.44 9.67 -13.91
C ALA A 189 15.27 8.68 -13.06
N GLY A 190 15.58 9.05 -11.82
CA GLY A 190 16.33 8.23 -10.86
C GLY A 190 15.65 6.89 -10.58
N PHE A 191 14.34 6.90 -10.30
CA PHE A 191 13.61 5.68 -9.98
C PHE A 191 13.23 4.84 -11.22
N ILE A 192 13.15 5.45 -12.42
CA ILE A 192 13.15 4.68 -13.68
C ILE A 192 14.49 3.94 -13.82
N ALA A 193 15.62 4.65 -13.72
CA ALA A 193 16.95 4.07 -13.87
C ALA A 193 17.22 2.98 -12.82
N MET A 194 16.85 3.24 -11.56
CA MET A 194 16.97 2.29 -10.46
C MET A 194 16.15 1.02 -10.70
N SER A 195 14.96 1.13 -11.29
CA SER A 195 14.14 -0.05 -11.60
C SER A 195 14.73 -0.94 -12.69
N ILE A 196 15.67 -0.42 -13.49
CA ILE A 196 16.36 -1.14 -14.59
C ILE A 196 17.70 -1.71 -14.11
N ALA A 197 18.48 -0.91 -13.37
CA ALA A 197 19.87 -1.22 -12.99
C ALA A 197 20.10 -1.38 -11.48
N ASP A 198 19.04 -1.48 -10.68
CA ASP A 198 19.07 -1.49 -9.21
C ASP A 198 19.69 -0.19 -8.64
N ARG A 199 20.14 -0.22 -7.38
CA ARG A 199 20.72 0.94 -6.67
C ARG A 199 21.78 1.72 -7.48
N PRO A 200 22.69 1.09 -8.24
CA PRO A 200 23.69 1.82 -9.03
C PRO A 200 23.12 2.75 -10.11
N GLY A 201 21.89 2.50 -10.58
CA GLY A 201 21.24 3.34 -11.59
C GLY A 201 20.65 4.64 -11.03
N LEU A 202 20.45 4.74 -9.71
CA LEU A 202 19.73 5.86 -9.09
C LEU A 202 20.41 7.21 -9.32
N ALA A 203 21.70 7.34 -8.95
CA ALA A 203 22.44 8.59 -9.08
C ALA A 203 22.60 9.04 -10.55
N PRO A 204 22.98 8.17 -11.50
CA PRO A 204 23.00 8.52 -12.92
C PRO A 204 21.65 9.00 -13.44
N GLY A 205 20.55 8.36 -13.01
CA GLY A 205 19.19 8.75 -13.39
C GLY A 205 18.83 10.12 -12.83
N MET A 206 19.13 10.40 -11.55
CA MET A 206 18.86 11.70 -10.93
C MET A 206 19.67 12.83 -11.59
N VAL A 207 20.97 12.62 -11.82
CA VAL A 207 21.84 13.58 -12.50
C VAL A 207 21.36 13.84 -13.93
N GLY A 208 21.07 12.77 -14.68
CA GLY A 208 20.52 12.88 -16.03
C GLY A 208 19.16 13.59 -16.07
N GLY A 209 18.27 13.29 -15.12
CA GLY A 209 16.98 13.96 -14.98
C GLY A 209 17.11 15.44 -14.62
N PHE A 210 18.06 15.80 -13.76
CA PHE A 210 18.35 17.19 -13.42
C PHE A 210 18.89 17.97 -14.62
N ILE A 211 19.82 17.38 -15.38
CA ILE A 211 20.30 17.96 -16.64
C ILE A 211 19.11 18.12 -17.59
N ALA A 212 18.28 17.09 -17.77
CA ALA A 212 17.11 17.14 -18.63
C ALA A 212 16.10 18.23 -18.24
N ALA A 213 15.92 18.50 -16.95
CA ALA A 213 15.05 19.57 -16.48
C ALA A 213 15.66 20.97 -16.64
N ASN A 214 16.98 21.07 -16.82
CA ASN A 214 17.69 22.34 -16.79
C ASN A 214 18.31 22.66 -18.16
N GLY A 215 17.58 23.44 -18.96
CA GLY A 215 17.94 23.75 -20.33
C GLY A 215 19.26 24.50 -20.52
N SER A 216 19.79 25.13 -19.46
CA SER A 216 21.09 25.82 -19.50
C SER A 216 22.25 24.91 -19.91
N PHE A 217 22.14 23.60 -19.66
CA PHE A 217 23.16 22.63 -20.05
C PHE A 217 23.25 22.40 -21.57
N TYR A 218 22.20 22.69 -22.33
CA TYR A 218 22.11 22.43 -23.78
C TYR A 218 21.46 23.56 -24.57
N GLY A 219 21.43 24.77 -24.00
CA GLY A 219 21.02 25.99 -24.71
C GLY A 219 19.52 26.14 -24.95
N SER A 220 18.66 25.65 -24.03
CA SER A 220 17.22 25.89 -24.05
C SER A 220 16.77 26.66 -22.81
N GLU A 221 15.80 27.56 -22.96
CA GLU A 221 15.19 28.28 -21.83
C GLU A 221 14.16 27.41 -21.09
N ALA A 222 13.39 26.60 -21.83
CA ALA A 222 12.35 25.73 -21.28
C ALA A 222 12.88 24.38 -20.76
N GLY A 223 14.02 23.91 -21.30
CA GLY A 223 14.54 22.58 -21.04
C GLY A 223 13.74 21.48 -21.75
N ALA A 224 14.06 20.21 -21.44
CA ALA A 224 13.46 19.04 -22.08
C ALA A 224 12.22 18.52 -21.33
N GLY A 225 11.84 19.18 -20.23
CA GLY A 225 10.67 18.85 -19.42
C GLY A 225 10.64 17.41 -18.90
N PHE A 226 9.45 16.93 -18.60
CA PHE A 226 9.25 15.55 -18.12
C PHE A 226 9.62 14.49 -19.17
N ILE A 227 9.46 14.80 -20.47
CA ILE A 227 9.81 13.89 -21.58
C ILE A 227 11.32 13.62 -21.56
N GLY A 228 12.12 14.68 -21.43
CA GLY A 228 13.56 14.59 -21.24
C GLY A 228 13.93 13.77 -20.02
N GLY A 229 13.23 13.95 -18.90
CA GLY A 229 13.40 13.14 -17.69
C GLY A 229 13.17 11.65 -17.90
N ILE A 230 12.10 11.27 -18.60
CA ILE A 230 11.80 9.87 -18.93
C ILE A 230 12.93 9.28 -19.79
N ILE A 231 13.34 10.00 -20.85
CA ILE A 231 14.43 9.58 -21.74
C ILE A 231 15.73 9.42 -20.95
N ALA A 232 16.08 10.40 -20.10
CA ALA A 232 17.25 10.37 -19.25
C ALA A 232 17.23 9.18 -18.28
N GLY A 233 16.08 8.88 -17.67
CA GLY A 233 15.91 7.75 -16.76
C GLY A 233 16.13 6.39 -17.45
N PHE A 234 15.54 6.19 -18.63
CA PHE A 234 15.77 4.96 -19.41
C PHE A 234 17.22 4.85 -19.89
N LEU A 235 17.78 5.94 -20.42
CA LEU A 235 19.18 5.99 -20.85
C LEU A 235 20.12 5.64 -19.69
N ALA A 236 19.95 6.29 -18.53
CA ALA A 236 20.74 6.03 -17.33
C ALA A 236 20.60 4.60 -16.83
N GLY A 237 19.38 4.05 -16.82
CA GLY A 237 19.15 2.66 -16.46
C GLY A 237 19.89 1.69 -17.36
N TYR A 238 19.78 1.85 -18.69
CA TYR A 238 20.45 0.93 -19.62
C TYR A 238 21.96 1.12 -19.70
N VAL A 239 22.47 2.35 -19.57
CA VAL A 239 23.91 2.62 -19.49
C VAL A 239 24.49 2.00 -18.21
N ALA A 240 23.88 2.23 -17.05
CA ALA A 240 24.31 1.63 -15.79
C ALA A 240 24.25 0.09 -15.84
N LEU A 241 23.20 -0.47 -16.43
CA LEU A 241 23.06 -1.91 -16.67
C LEU A 241 24.16 -2.44 -17.61
N GLY A 242 24.52 -1.69 -18.64
CA GLY A 242 25.59 -2.02 -19.58
C GLY A 242 26.95 -2.09 -18.89
N ILE A 243 27.29 -1.08 -18.09
CA ILE A 243 28.54 -1.04 -17.31
C ILE A 243 28.58 -2.19 -16.30
N ARG A 244 27.44 -2.49 -15.66
CA ARG A 244 27.32 -3.62 -14.72
C ARG A 244 27.66 -4.97 -15.36
N LYS A 245 27.40 -5.16 -16.65
CA LYS A 245 27.68 -6.42 -17.36
C LYS A 245 29.17 -6.61 -17.72
N ILE A 246 30.01 -5.60 -17.52
CA ILE A 246 31.44 -5.69 -17.78
C ILE A 246 32.08 -6.57 -16.71
N LYS A 247 32.72 -7.67 -17.15
CA LYS A 247 33.42 -8.59 -16.24
C LYS A 247 34.67 -7.91 -15.69
N VAL A 248 34.73 -7.74 -14.37
CA VAL A 248 35.88 -7.18 -13.67
C VAL A 248 36.49 -8.18 -12.69
N GLY A 249 37.77 -8.01 -12.36
CA GLY A 249 38.45 -8.85 -11.37
C GLY A 249 37.88 -8.69 -9.96
N ARG A 250 38.07 -9.70 -9.10
CA ARG A 250 37.54 -9.75 -7.72
C ARG A 250 37.85 -8.50 -6.89
N ALA A 251 39.02 -7.89 -7.08
CA ALA A 251 39.41 -6.66 -6.38
C ALA A 251 38.52 -5.44 -6.70
N LEU A 252 37.93 -5.39 -7.91
CA LEU A 252 37.15 -4.25 -8.36
C LEU A 252 35.64 -4.41 -8.10
N GLN A 253 35.15 -5.64 -7.88
CA GLN A 253 33.72 -5.91 -7.67
C GLN A 253 33.07 -5.04 -6.59
N PRO A 254 33.70 -4.77 -5.42
CA PRO A 254 33.07 -3.94 -4.39
C PRO A 254 32.90 -2.47 -4.79
N ILE A 255 33.82 -1.93 -5.60
CA ILE A 255 33.80 -0.52 -6.00
C ILE A 255 32.92 -0.27 -7.23
N MET A 256 32.53 -1.32 -7.96
CA MET A 256 31.67 -1.21 -9.14
C MET A 256 30.34 -0.47 -8.87
N PRO A 257 29.47 -0.95 -7.96
CA PRO A 257 28.17 -0.31 -7.72
C PRO A 257 28.26 1.02 -6.96
N ILE A 258 29.37 1.25 -6.25
CA ILE A 258 29.54 2.42 -5.36
C ILE A 258 30.16 3.60 -6.10
N ILE A 259 31.20 3.35 -6.90
CA ILE A 259 32.01 4.40 -7.53
C ILE A 259 31.93 4.30 -9.05
N ILE A 260 32.30 3.15 -9.62
CA ILE A 260 32.55 3.05 -11.07
C ILE A 260 31.26 3.25 -11.87
N ILE A 261 30.19 2.50 -11.55
CA ILE A 261 28.92 2.59 -12.27
C ILE A 261 28.31 3.98 -12.09
N PRO A 262 28.14 4.54 -10.86
CA PRO A 262 27.56 5.86 -10.70
C PRO A 262 28.33 6.96 -11.45
N VAL A 263 29.67 6.98 -11.37
CA VAL A 263 30.48 8.03 -12.01
C VAL A 263 30.45 7.90 -13.54
N LEU A 264 30.75 6.72 -14.07
CA LEU A 264 30.81 6.52 -15.52
C LEU A 264 29.44 6.65 -16.17
N ALA A 265 28.40 6.08 -15.57
CA ALA A 265 27.04 6.21 -16.11
C ALA A 265 26.58 7.67 -16.08
N SER A 266 26.82 8.41 -14.99
CA SER A 266 26.44 9.84 -14.93
C SER A 266 27.17 10.66 -15.99
N LEU A 267 28.47 10.42 -16.18
CA LEU A 267 29.26 11.10 -17.21
C LEU A 267 28.74 10.79 -18.62
N ILE A 268 28.53 9.51 -18.94
CA ILE A 268 28.03 9.08 -20.25
C ILE A 268 26.64 9.66 -20.51
N VAL A 269 25.72 9.51 -19.56
CA VAL A 269 24.34 10.01 -19.66
C VAL A 269 24.35 11.54 -19.81
N GLY A 270 25.11 12.24 -18.97
CA GLY A 270 25.21 13.70 -19.02
C GLY A 270 25.76 14.20 -20.36
N LEU A 271 26.86 13.63 -20.85
CA LEU A 271 27.44 14.01 -22.15
C LEU A 271 26.50 13.71 -23.32
N ILE A 272 25.87 12.53 -23.35
CA ILE A 272 24.89 12.18 -24.39
C ILE A 272 23.70 13.14 -24.32
N PHE A 273 23.21 13.46 -23.11
CA PHE A 273 22.09 14.36 -22.98
C PHE A 273 22.44 15.77 -23.44
N VAL A 274 23.57 16.32 -22.99
CA VAL A 274 24.01 17.67 -23.34
C VAL A 274 24.27 17.84 -24.84
N PHE A 275 25.03 16.93 -25.44
CA PHE A 275 25.51 17.13 -26.81
C PHE A 275 24.61 16.53 -27.89
N VAL A 276 23.71 15.60 -27.55
CA VAL A 276 22.95 14.83 -28.55
C VAL A 276 21.44 14.91 -28.34
N ILE A 277 20.96 14.72 -27.11
CA ILE A 277 19.51 14.53 -26.86
C ILE A 277 18.80 15.83 -26.46
N GLY A 278 19.47 16.69 -25.68
CA GLY A 278 18.85 17.80 -24.95
C GLY A 278 18.15 18.79 -25.88
N ALA A 279 18.87 19.38 -26.83
CA ALA A 279 18.30 20.35 -27.75
C ALA A 279 17.16 19.78 -28.63
N PRO A 280 17.28 18.60 -29.27
CA PRO A 280 16.17 18.01 -30.04
C PRO A 280 14.93 17.72 -29.19
N VAL A 281 15.10 17.21 -27.97
CA VAL A 281 13.96 16.90 -27.08
C VAL A 281 13.32 18.18 -26.54
N ALA A 282 14.12 19.20 -26.21
CA ALA A 282 13.60 20.50 -25.81
C ALA A 282 12.78 21.15 -26.94
N GLN A 283 13.26 21.12 -28.19
CA GLN A 283 12.50 21.63 -29.33
C GLN A 283 11.18 20.86 -29.54
N LEU A 284 11.21 19.53 -29.41
CA LEU A 284 10.00 18.71 -29.46
C LEU A 284 9.03 19.11 -28.34
N PHE A 285 9.54 19.29 -27.13
CA PHE A 285 8.76 19.66 -25.96
C PHE A 285 8.12 21.04 -26.12
N GLU A 286 8.89 22.06 -26.50
CA GLU A 286 8.38 23.41 -26.82
C GLU A 286 7.32 23.38 -27.93
N THR A 287 7.50 22.56 -28.96
CA THR A 287 6.51 22.40 -30.05
C THR A 287 5.21 21.78 -29.52
N LEU A 288 5.30 20.74 -28.69
CA LEU A 288 4.15 20.09 -28.08
C LEU A 288 3.42 21.03 -27.12
N THR A 289 4.15 21.74 -26.27
CA THR A 289 3.60 22.73 -25.34
C THR A 289 2.95 23.88 -26.09
N GLY A 290 3.59 24.40 -27.14
CA GLY A 290 3.01 25.44 -28.01
C GLY A 290 1.77 24.97 -28.75
N TRP A 291 1.75 23.73 -29.24
CA TRP A 291 0.57 23.12 -29.85
C TRP A 291 -0.58 22.98 -28.83
N LEU A 292 -0.29 22.49 -27.62
CA LEU A 292 -1.27 22.35 -26.54
C LEU A 292 -1.81 23.71 -26.06
N ALA A 293 -0.96 24.72 -25.92
CA ALA A 293 -1.38 26.08 -25.63
C ALA A 293 -2.29 26.62 -26.75
N GLY A 294 -1.96 26.33 -28.02
CA GLY A 294 -2.83 26.64 -29.16
C GLY A 294 -4.18 25.89 -29.16
N MET A 295 -4.27 24.75 -28.48
CA MET A 295 -5.52 24.00 -28.31
C MET A 295 -6.46 24.61 -27.25
N GLN A 296 -6.01 25.55 -26.40
CA GLN A 296 -6.87 26.27 -25.44
C GLN A 296 -8.03 27.03 -26.13
N GLY A 297 -7.95 27.26 -27.45
CA GLY A 297 -9.05 27.73 -28.29
C GLY A 297 -9.95 26.60 -28.83
N THR A 298 -9.80 26.27 -30.12
CA THR A 298 -10.77 25.49 -30.92
C THR A 298 -10.87 24.00 -30.54
N SER A 299 -9.87 23.43 -29.86
CA SER A 299 -9.81 21.99 -29.52
C SER A 299 -9.84 21.72 -28.00
N SER A 300 -10.08 22.74 -27.18
CA SER A 300 -10.09 22.66 -25.72
C SER A 300 -11.14 21.68 -25.20
N ILE A 301 -12.30 21.65 -25.87
CA ILE A 301 -13.37 20.68 -25.60
C ILE A 301 -12.89 19.25 -25.84
N LEU A 302 -12.24 18.96 -26.98
CA LEU A 302 -11.76 17.61 -27.28
C LEU A 302 -10.70 17.16 -26.28
N LEU A 303 -9.76 18.04 -25.92
CA LEU A 303 -8.76 17.76 -24.89
C LEU A 303 -9.43 17.44 -23.55
N ALA A 304 -10.39 18.27 -23.12
CA ALA A 304 -11.11 18.06 -21.87
C ALA A 304 -11.91 16.75 -21.85
N LEU A 305 -12.54 16.37 -22.96
CA LEU A 305 -13.22 15.07 -23.11
C LEU A 305 -12.23 13.91 -22.92
N ILE A 306 -11.07 13.96 -23.58
CA ILE A 306 -10.05 12.90 -23.47
C ILE A 306 -9.53 12.81 -22.03
N LEU A 307 -9.15 13.93 -21.42
CA LEU A 307 -8.62 13.95 -20.05
C LEU A 307 -9.66 13.48 -19.03
N GLY A 308 -10.90 13.96 -19.11
CA GLY A 308 -11.98 13.54 -18.22
C GLY A 308 -12.28 12.04 -18.32
N ALA A 309 -12.27 11.49 -19.54
CA ALA A 309 -12.43 10.06 -19.77
C ALA A 309 -11.26 9.24 -19.22
N MET A 310 -10.01 9.66 -19.48
CA MET A 310 -8.83 8.93 -19.04
C MET A 310 -8.70 8.87 -17.51
N ILE A 311 -8.99 9.97 -16.82
CA ILE A 311 -8.94 10.04 -15.36
C ILE A 311 -9.94 9.08 -14.71
N SER A 312 -11.14 8.96 -15.27
CA SER A 312 -12.21 8.16 -14.65
C SER A 312 -12.25 6.70 -15.13
N PHE A 313 -11.57 6.35 -16.21
CA PHE A 313 -11.62 5.03 -16.85
C PHE A 313 -11.26 3.87 -15.90
N ASP A 314 -10.19 4.01 -15.13
CA ASP A 314 -9.67 2.97 -14.23
C ASP A 314 -9.43 3.47 -12.80
N MET A 315 -10.02 4.61 -12.44
CA MET A 315 -10.10 5.19 -11.08
C MET A 315 -8.80 5.11 -10.27
N GLY A 316 -7.68 5.55 -10.85
CA GLY A 316 -6.34 5.49 -10.24
C GLY A 316 -5.42 4.44 -10.85
N GLY A 317 -5.90 3.73 -11.86
CA GLY A 317 -5.12 2.78 -12.65
C GLY A 317 -4.16 3.44 -13.66
N PRO A 318 -3.56 2.64 -14.57
CA PRO A 318 -2.62 3.10 -15.60
C PRO A 318 -3.06 4.33 -16.40
N VAL A 319 -4.30 4.34 -16.89
CA VAL A 319 -4.81 5.36 -17.81
C VAL A 319 -5.01 6.67 -17.05
N ASN A 320 -5.59 6.60 -15.85
CA ASN A 320 -5.70 7.73 -14.95
C ASN A 320 -4.31 8.32 -14.66
N LYS A 321 -3.35 7.48 -14.25
CA LYS A 321 -2.00 7.96 -13.91
C LYS A 321 -1.29 8.64 -15.07
N VAL A 322 -1.50 8.20 -16.31
CA VAL A 322 -0.94 8.87 -17.49
C VAL A 322 -1.56 10.26 -17.68
N ALA A 323 -2.89 10.39 -17.62
CA ALA A 323 -3.55 11.68 -17.75
C ALA A 323 -3.18 12.61 -16.59
N PHE A 324 -3.13 12.09 -15.37
CA PHE A 324 -2.75 12.83 -14.17
C PHE A 324 -1.30 13.31 -14.23
N LEU A 325 -0.38 12.45 -14.65
CA LEU A 325 1.03 12.80 -14.85
C LEU A 325 1.18 13.91 -15.89
N PHE A 326 0.44 13.80 -17.00
CA PHE A 326 0.40 14.82 -18.02
C PHE A 326 -0.06 16.17 -17.46
N GLY A 327 -1.19 16.21 -16.74
CA GLY A 327 -1.67 17.43 -16.07
C GLY A 327 -0.70 17.98 -15.04
N SER A 328 -0.12 17.11 -14.22
CA SER A 328 0.86 17.48 -13.19
C SER A 328 2.11 18.09 -13.80
N ALA A 329 2.56 17.59 -14.96
CA ALA A 329 3.68 18.17 -15.68
C ALA A 329 3.34 19.57 -16.23
N MET A 330 2.11 19.80 -16.66
CA MET A 330 1.66 21.11 -17.15
C MET A 330 1.67 22.19 -16.06
N ILE A 331 1.58 21.81 -14.78
CA ILE A 331 1.77 22.74 -13.65
C ILE A 331 3.17 23.37 -13.69
N GLY A 332 4.21 22.55 -13.91
CA GLY A 332 5.59 23.02 -14.00
C GLY A 332 5.81 23.99 -15.16
N GLU A 333 5.03 23.85 -16.22
CA GLU A 333 5.04 24.73 -17.41
C GLU A 333 4.16 25.97 -17.27
N GLY A 334 3.49 26.15 -16.12
CA GLY A 334 2.54 27.26 -15.90
C GLY A 334 1.19 27.09 -16.61
N ASN A 335 0.93 25.95 -17.25
CA ASN A 335 -0.32 25.64 -17.95
C ASN A 335 -1.37 25.04 -16.99
N TYR A 336 -1.73 25.79 -15.95
CA TYR A 336 -2.65 25.34 -14.88
C TYR A 336 -4.04 24.96 -15.40
N GLU A 337 -4.49 25.58 -16.50
CA GLU A 337 -5.79 25.33 -17.14
C GLU A 337 -5.90 23.95 -17.79
N ILE A 338 -4.79 23.24 -17.98
CA ILE A 338 -4.81 21.82 -18.39
C ILE A 338 -5.02 20.91 -17.16
N MET A 339 -4.46 21.29 -16.01
CA MET A 339 -4.62 20.53 -14.77
C MET A 339 -6.02 20.71 -14.15
N GLY A 340 -6.63 21.89 -14.24
CA GLY A 340 -7.96 22.14 -13.65
C GLY A 340 -9.07 21.17 -14.10
N PRO A 341 -9.23 20.88 -15.40
CA PRO A 341 -10.15 19.86 -15.89
C PRO A 341 -9.89 18.45 -15.34
N ILE A 342 -8.62 18.10 -15.10
CA ILE A 342 -8.21 16.86 -14.45
C ILE A 342 -8.60 16.88 -12.97
N ALA A 343 -8.35 17.99 -12.28
CA ALA A 343 -8.69 18.20 -10.87
C ALA A 343 -10.19 18.04 -10.60
N VAL A 344 -11.03 18.50 -11.54
CA VAL A 344 -12.48 18.28 -11.54
C VAL A 344 -12.82 16.81 -11.83
N ALA A 345 -12.21 16.19 -12.83
CA ALA A 345 -12.49 14.81 -13.21
C ALA A 345 -12.21 13.78 -12.11
N ILE A 346 -11.19 14.02 -11.28
CA ILE A 346 -10.70 13.11 -10.22
C ILE A 346 -11.78 12.86 -9.15
N CYS A 347 -12.52 13.88 -8.75
CA CYS A 347 -13.49 13.76 -7.66
C CYS A 347 -14.88 13.33 -8.13
N ILE A 348 -15.19 13.47 -9.41
CA ILE A 348 -16.52 13.15 -9.96
C ILE A 348 -16.90 11.66 -9.79
N PRO A 349 -16.04 10.66 -10.03
CA PRO A 349 -16.40 9.26 -9.84
C PRO A 349 -16.84 8.91 -8.41
N PRO A 350 -16.05 9.19 -7.35
CA PRO A 350 -16.45 8.91 -5.98
C PRO A 350 -17.64 9.78 -5.52
N ILE A 351 -17.69 11.08 -5.86
CA ILE A 351 -18.84 11.93 -5.52
C ILE A 351 -20.12 11.41 -6.18
N GLY A 352 -20.07 11.12 -7.48
CA GLY A 352 -21.20 10.64 -8.26
C GLY A 352 -21.72 9.29 -7.76
N MET A 353 -20.83 8.34 -7.45
CA MET A 353 -21.23 7.04 -6.92
C MET A 353 -21.77 7.11 -5.49
N GLY A 354 -21.15 7.91 -4.62
CA GLY A 354 -21.65 8.13 -3.27
C GLY A 354 -23.06 8.73 -3.27
N LEU A 355 -23.30 9.76 -4.08
CA LEU A 355 -24.62 10.36 -4.26
C LEU A 355 -25.62 9.38 -4.87
N ALA A 356 -25.23 8.63 -5.91
CA ALA A 356 -26.11 7.67 -6.56
C ALA A 356 -26.59 6.58 -5.60
N ALA A 357 -25.70 6.08 -4.74
CA ALA A 357 -26.02 5.08 -3.71
C ALA A 357 -26.97 5.64 -2.64
N MET A 358 -26.80 6.91 -2.24
CA MET A 358 -27.67 7.57 -1.26
C MET A 358 -29.06 7.89 -1.80
N ILE A 359 -29.15 8.32 -3.07
CA ILE A 359 -30.39 8.75 -3.72
C ILE A 359 -31.21 7.55 -4.18
N ASN A 360 -30.59 6.61 -4.91
CA ASN A 360 -31.30 5.53 -5.59
C ASN A 360 -31.38 4.26 -4.74
N LYS A 361 -32.07 4.34 -3.60
CA LYS A 361 -32.17 3.23 -2.65
C LYS A 361 -32.57 1.91 -3.33
N ARG A 362 -33.46 1.91 -4.32
CA ARG A 362 -33.93 0.69 -5.02
C ARG A 362 -32.86 -0.01 -5.88
N LYS A 363 -31.77 0.68 -6.24
CA LYS A 363 -30.74 0.19 -7.18
C LYS A 363 -29.42 -0.20 -6.50
N PHE A 364 -29.29 0.04 -5.19
CA PHE A 364 -28.09 -0.24 -4.40
C PHE A 364 -28.45 -1.03 -3.15
N ALA A 365 -27.66 -2.07 -2.85
CA ALA A 365 -27.82 -2.89 -1.66
C ALA A 365 -27.53 -2.08 -0.38
N PRO A 366 -28.07 -2.46 0.79
CA PRO A 366 -27.82 -1.73 2.04
C PRO A 366 -26.33 -1.47 2.33
N ALA A 367 -25.47 -2.47 2.09
CA ALA A 367 -24.02 -2.34 2.22
C ALA A 367 -23.41 -1.33 1.23
N GLU A 368 -23.86 -1.29 -0.03
CA GLU A 368 -23.43 -0.29 -1.02
C GLU A 368 -23.87 1.13 -0.61
N ARG A 369 -25.03 1.28 0.03
CA ARG A 369 -25.52 2.59 0.50
C ARG A 369 -24.67 3.14 1.65
N GLU A 370 -24.28 2.28 2.59
CA GLU A 370 -23.37 2.67 3.68
C GLU A 370 -21.97 2.97 3.16
N ALA A 371 -21.43 2.12 2.28
CA ALA A 371 -20.16 2.40 1.59
C ALA A 371 -20.21 3.72 0.79
N GLY A 372 -21.38 4.07 0.23
CA GLY A 372 -21.60 5.31 -0.51
C GLY A 372 -21.28 6.58 0.28
N LYS A 373 -21.52 6.60 1.60
CA LYS A 373 -21.16 7.73 2.46
C LYS A 373 -19.65 7.93 2.54
N ALA A 374 -18.90 6.83 2.74
CA ALA A 374 -17.44 6.86 2.77
C ALA A 374 -16.86 7.26 1.40
N THR A 375 -17.41 6.70 0.33
CA THR A 375 -17.02 7.02 -1.06
C THR A 375 -17.28 8.49 -1.40
N PHE A 376 -18.39 9.08 -0.98
CA PHE A 376 -18.63 10.52 -1.16
C PHE A 376 -17.55 11.36 -0.47
N THR A 377 -17.22 11.03 0.79
CA THR A 377 -16.17 11.72 1.55
C THR A 377 -14.80 11.61 0.87
N MET A 378 -14.43 10.41 0.39
CA MET A 378 -13.21 10.21 -0.40
C MET A 378 -13.15 11.12 -1.62
N GLY A 379 -14.30 11.33 -2.29
CA GLY A 379 -14.39 12.24 -3.42
C GLY A 379 -14.15 13.71 -3.06
N LEU A 380 -14.52 14.16 -1.86
CA LEU A 380 -14.21 15.52 -1.40
C LEU A 380 -12.69 15.79 -1.33
N PHE A 381 -11.90 14.76 -1.03
CA PHE A 381 -10.43 14.77 -1.02
C PHE A 381 -9.80 14.37 -2.36
N GLY A 382 -10.58 14.20 -3.43
CA GLY A 382 -10.04 13.81 -4.73
C GLY A 382 -9.46 12.39 -4.77
N ILE A 383 -9.93 11.48 -3.93
CA ILE A 383 -9.52 10.07 -3.95
C ILE A 383 -10.42 9.32 -4.93
N THR A 384 -9.98 9.21 -6.18
CA THR A 384 -10.79 8.63 -7.29
C THR A 384 -11.10 7.15 -7.03
N GLU A 385 -10.19 6.45 -6.35
CA GLU A 385 -10.24 5.03 -5.99
C GLU A 385 -11.48 4.67 -5.17
N GLY A 386 -12.10 5.65 -4.49
CA GLY A 386 -13.34 5.44 -3.72
C GLY A 386 -14.49 4.86 -4.55
N ALA A 387 -14.45 4.98 -5.88
CA ALA A 387 -15.42 4.40 -6.80
C ALA A 387 -15.13 2.94 -7.23
N ILE A 388 -13.93 2.41 -6.94
CA ILE A 388 -13.53 1.03 -7.31
C ILE A 388 -14.51 -0.02 -6.80
N PRO A 389 -14.98 0.00 -5.52
CA PRO A 389 -15.89 -1.03 -5.03
C PRO A 389 -17.18 -1.13 -5.83
N PHE A 390 -17.72 0.00 -6.29
CA PHE A 390 -18.94 0.03 -7.10
C PHE A 390 -18.68 -0.43 -8.54
N ALA A 391 -17.57 0.00 -9.13
CA ALA A 391 -17.19 -0.40 -10.48
C ALA A 391 -16.81 -1.88 -10.56
N ALA A 392 -16.21 -2.46 -9.52
CA ALA A 392 -15.90 -3.88 -9.46
C ALA A 392 -17.18 -4.75 -9.43
N GLN A 393 -18.24 -4.26 -8.78
CA GLN A 393 -19.52 -4.97 -8.71
C GLN A 393 -20.34 -4.86 -10.00
N ASP A 394 -20.31 -3.71 -10.69
CA ASP A 394 -21.07 -3.50 -11.93
C ASP A 394 -20.32 -2.64 -12.97
N PRO A 395 -19.23 -3.17 -13.55
CA PRO A 395 -18.29 -2.38 -14.37
C PRO A 395 -18.93 -1.81 -15.63
N LEU A 396 -19.82 -2.58 -16.26
CA LEU A 396 -20.45 -2.22 -17.54
C LEU A 396 -21.39 -1.02 -17.44
N ARG A 397 -21.97 -0.74 -16.27
CA ARG A 397 -22.80 0.46 -16.06
C ARG A 397 -22.07 1.56 -15.33
N VAL A 398 -21.24 1.23 -14.34
CA VAL A 398 -20.56 2.23 -13.52
C VAL A 398 -19.49 2.96 -14.30
N ILE A 399 -18.57 2.26 -14.97
CA ILE A 399 -17.42 2.88 -15.65
C ILE A 399 -17.88 3.86 -16.75
N PRO A 400 -18.79 3.50 -17.68
CA PRO A 400 -19.28 4.47 -18.66
C PRO A 400 -20.00 5.66 -18.02
N SER A 401 -20.72 5.46 -16.91
CA SER A 401 -21.45 6.54 -16.23
C SER A 401 -20.51 7.57 -15.63
N ILE A 402 -19.49 7.12 -14.89
CA ILE A 402 -18.49 8.03 -14.29
C ILE A 402 -17.62 8.69 -15.36
N MET A 403 -17.32 8.00 -16.47
CA MET A 403 -16.59 8.59 -17.59
C MET A 403 -17.34 9.74 -18.23
N VAL A 404 -18.63 9.55 -18.52
CA VAL A 404 -19.45 10.62 -19.11
C VAL A 404 -19.59 11.79 -18.15
N GLY A 405 -19.80 11.55 -16.87
CA GLY A 405 -19.82 12.63 -15.88
C GLY A 405 -18.50 13.39 -15.79
N SER A 406 -17.36 12.70 -15.73
CA SER A 406 -16.04 13.32 -15.69
C SER A 406 -15.74 14.09 -16.97
N MET A 407 -16.10 13.56 -18.16
CA MET A 407 -15.99 14.29 -19.43
C MET A 407 -16.76 15.61 -19.42
N VAL A 408 -18.01 15.59 -18.96
CA VAL A 408 -18.85 16.80 -18.87
C VAL A 408 -18.24 17.80 -17.88
N GLY A 409 -17.84 17.35 -16.70
CA GLY A 409 -17.18 18.20 -15.71
C GLY A 409 -15.89 18.83 -16.24
N SER A 410 -15.03 18.05 -16.88
CA SER A 410 -13.79 18.55 -17.48
C SER A 410 -14.04 19.58 -18.57
N VAL A 411 -15.06 19.40 -19.43
CA VAL A 411 -15.40 20.37 -20.47
C VAL A 411 -15.88 21.69 -19.86
N ILE A 412 -16.72 21.65 -18.82
CA ILE A 412 -17.18 22.85 -18.11
C ILE A 412 -15.99 23.56 -17.46
N ALA A 413 -15.10 22.80 -16.82
CA ALA A 413 -13.90 23.33 -16.19
C ALA A 413 -12.97 24.02 -17.21
N MET A 414 -12.75 23.37 -18.35
CA MET A 414 -11.91 23.89 -19.43
C MET A 414 -12.49 25.17 -20.04
N LEU A 415 -13.79 25.19 -20.37
CA LEU A 415 -14.46 26.38 -20.89
C LEU A 415 -14.54 27.52 -19.87
N GLY A 416 -14.53 27.17 -18.59
CA GLY A 416 -14.49 28.10 -17.47
C GLY A 416 -13.11 28.59 -17.08
N ASN A 417 -12.06 28.21 -17.82
CA ASN A 417 -10.65 28.49 -17.51
C ASN A 417 -10.30 28.12 -16.05
N VAL A 418 -10.81 27.00 -15.56
CA VAL A 418 -10.44 26.49 -14.23
C VAL A 418 -8.99 26.04 -14.29
N GLY A 419 -8.14 26.69 -13.49
CA GLY A 419 -6.74 26.35 -13.34
C GLY A 419 -6.48 25.62 -12.03
N ASP A 420 -5.53 24.69 -12.00
CA ASP A 420 -5.07 24.05 -10.77
C ASP A 420 -3.54 24.04 -10.69
N LYS A 421 -3.02 24.54 -9.56
CA LYS A 421 -1.58 24.74 -9.32
C LYS A 421 -0.95 23.56 -8.58
N VAL A 422 -1.74 22.56 -8.19
CA VAL A 422 -1.24 21.41 -7.44
C VAL A 422 -1.59 20.12 -8.17
N ALA A 423 -0.73 19.10 -8.05
CA ALA A 423 -1.08 17.78 -8.56
C ALA A 423 -2.01 17.09 -7.57
N HIS A 424 -3.23 17.61 -7.44
CA HIS A 424 -4.26 17.05 -6.61
C HIS A 424 -5.63 17.62 -6.99
N GLY A 425 -6.69 16.83 -6.92
CA GLY A 425 -8.03 17.28 -7.27
C GLY A 425 -8.96 17.37 -6.07
N GLY A 426 -10.19 17.80 -6.33
CA GLY A 426 -11.29 17.69 -5.39
C GLY A 426 -11.68 18.98 -4.66
N PRO A 427 -12.93 19.04 -4.17
CA PRO A 427 -13.50 20.21 -3.49
C PRO A 427 -12.65 20.81 -2.37
N ILE A 428 -12.00 19.98 -1.55
CA ILE A 428 -11.21 20.47 -0.41
C ILE A 428 -9.97 21.23 -0.91
N VAL A 429 -9.29 20.70 -1.92
CA VAL A 429 -8.12 21.35 -2.53
C VAL A 429 -8.48 22.69 -3.15
N ALA A 430 -9.65 22.76 -3.81
CA ALA A 430 -10.13 23.99 -4.39
C ALA A 430 -10.37 25.11 -3.35
N VAL A 431 -10.85 24.74 -2.15
CA VAL A 431 -11.07 25.70 -1.05
C VAL A 431 -9.76 26.16 -0.39
N LEU A 432 -8.70 25.35 -0.48
CA LEU A 432 -7.37 25.68 0.05
C LEU A 432 -6.56 26.62 -0.88
N GLY A 433 -7.18 27.16 -1.93
CA GLY A 433 -6.63 28.19 -2.81
C GLY A 433 -5.62 27.70 -3.85
N ALA A 434 -5.57 26.39 -4.09
CA ALA A 434 -4.80 25.78 -5.18
C ALA A 434 -5.44 25.96 -6.56
N VAL A 435 -6.77 26.18 -6.60
CA VAL A 435 -7.57 26.22 -7.82
C VAL A 435 -7.99 27.66 -8.13
N ASP A 436 -7.84 28.07 -9.38
CA ASP A 436 -8.36 29.32 -9.92
C ASP A 436 -9.82 29.13 -10.41
N ASN A 437 -10.61 30.19 -10.45
CA ASN A 437 -12.03 30.12 -10.85
C ASN A 437 -12.84 29.08 -10.05
N VAL A 438 -12.59 29.02 -8.73
CA VAL A 438 -13.19 28.06 -7.77
C VAL A 438 -14.70 27.92 -7.92
N PHE A 439 -15.42 29.01 -8.19
CA PHE A 439 -16.86 28.96 -8.39
C PHE A 439 -17.26 28.06 -9.57
N ILE A 440 -16.58 28.19 -10.72
CA ILE A 440 -16.82 27.35 -11.90
C ILE A 440 -16.35 25.92 -11.64
N PHE A 441 -15.26 25.72 -10.89
CA PHE A 441 -14.83 24.39 -10.44
C PHE A 441 -15.98 23.65 -9.73
N PHE A 442 -16.65 24.29 -8.76
CA PHE A 442 -17.76 23.66 -8.05
C PHE A 442 -18.95 23.36 -8.96
N ILE A 443 -19.29 24.26 -9.89
CA ILE A 443 -20.33 24.01 -10.89
C ILE A 443 -19.97 22.78 -11.73
N ALA A 444 -18.73 22.69 -12.21
CA ALA A 444 -18.25 21.60 -13.03
C ALA A 444 -18.34 20.25 -12.30
N VAL A 445 -17.92 20.20 -11.03
CA VAL A 445 -18.02 19.01 -10.17
C VAL A 445 -19.48 18.62 -9.95
N ILE A 446 -20.35 19.57 -9.62
CA ILE A 446 -21.78 19.30 -9.36
C ILE A 446 -22.46 18.76 -10.61
N VAL A 447 -22.26 19.40 -11.77
CA VAL A 447 -22.87 18.98 -13.03
C VAL A 447 -22.32 17.61 -13.46
N GLY A 448 -21.00 17.41 -13.38
CA GLY A 448 -20.39 16.12 -13.72
C GLY A 448 -20.87 14.99 -12.81
N ALA A 449 -20.94 15.22 -11.49
CA ALA A 449 -21.48 14.26 -10.55
C ALA A 449 -22.98 13.97 -10.80
N ALA A 450 -23.78 14.99 -11.10
CA ALA A 450 -25.19 14.82 -11.45
C ALA A 450 -25.37 13.97 -12.71
N VAL A 451 -24.54 14.18 -13.74
CA VAL A 451 -24.54 13.34 -14.95
C VAL A 451 -24.18 11.90 -14.62
N SER A 452 -23.14 11.65 -13.80
CA SER A 452 -22.80 10.31 -13.32
C SER A 452 -23.97 9.64 -12.59
N VAL A 453 -24.65 10.37 -11.70
CA VAL A 453 -25.82 9.90 -10.97
C VAL A 453 -26.95 9.53 -11.93
N VAL A 454 -27.30 10.41 -12.88
CA VAL A 454 -28.36 10.16 -13.85
C VAL A 454 -28.04 8.93 -14.70
N MET A 455 -26.82 8.86 -15.25
CA MET A 455 -26.37 7.75 -16.09
C MET A 455 -26.44 6.41 -15.34
N VAL A 456 -25.89 6.33 -14.13
CA VAL A 456 -25.90 5.07 -13.37
C VAL A 456 -27.32 4.70 -12.94
N SER A 457 -28.18 5.69 -12.65
CA SER A 457 -29.59 5.46 -12.32
C SER A 457 -30.37 4.87 -13.48
N LEU A 458 -30.11 5.34 -14.70
CA LEU A 458 -30.79 4.85 -15.91
C LEU A 458 -30.28 3.46 -16.31
N LEU A 459 -28.98 3.20 -16.11
CA LEU A 459 -28.34 1.97 -16.57
C LEU A 459 -28.43 0.81 -15.55
N LYS A 460 -28.35 1.06 -14.23
CA LYS A 460 -28.54 0.01 -13.20
C LYS A 460 -30.01 -0.39 -13.10
N LYS A 461 -30.24 -1.71 -12.96
CA LYS A 461 -31.57 -2.27 -12.69
C LYS A 461 -31.89 -2.21 -11.20
N ASP A 462 -33.18 -2.26 -10.89
CA ASP A 462 -33.64 -2.33 -9.50
C ASP A 462 -33.28 -3.70 -8.92
N ILE A 463 -32.88 -3.70 -7.65
CA ILE A 463 -32.56 -4.92 -6.91
C ILE A 463 -33.87 -5.51 -6.39
N ALA A 464 -34.09 -6.81 -6.60
CA ALA A 464 -35.21 -7.51 -5.99
C ALA A 464 -35.03 -7.51 -4.47
N VAL A 465 -35.91 -6.83 -3.74
CA VAL A 465 -35.91 -6.82 -2.28
C VAL A 465 -36.74 -8.02 -1.81
N ASP A 466 -36.09 -8.97 -1.13
CA ASP A 466 -36.77 -10.06 -0.44
C ASP A 466 -37.60 -9.47 0.74
N PRO A 467 -38.92 -9.72 0.85
CA PRO A 467 -39.78 -9.07 1.85
C PRO A 467 -39.38 -9.29 3.32
N ALA A 468 -38.49 -10.25 3.60
CA ALA A 468 -38.04 -10.58 4.95
C ALA A 468 -37.26 -9.45 5.65
N VAL A 469 -36.65 -8.52 4.91
CA VAL A 469 -35.79 -7.45 5.49
C VAL A 469 -36.57 -6.14 5.74
N ALA A 470 -37.83 -6.05 5.30
CA ALA A 470 -38.64 -4.84 5.47
C ALA A 470 -39.26 -4.70 6.88
N GLY A 471 -39.27 -5.76 7.68
CA GLY A 471 -39.93 -5.80 8.99
C GLY A 471 -39.18 -5.09 10.12
N GLU A 472 -37.85 -4.90 10.01
CA GLU A 472 -37.05 -4.32 11.11
C GLU A 472 -36.94 -2.79 11.07
N ALA A 473 -37.30 -2.15 9.94
CA ALA A 473 -37.13 -0.70 9.75
C ALA A 473 -38.32 0.17 10.21
N MET A 474 -39.38 -0.42 10.79
CA MET A 474 -40.58 0.32 11.25
C MET A 474 -40.90 0.17 12.74
N SER A 475 -39.92 -0.21 13.57
CA SER A 475 -40.01 -0.10 15.03
C SER A 475 -38.91 0.83 15.55
N GLY A 476 -39.13 2.14 15.40
CA GLY A 476 -38.18 3.15 15.83
C GLY A 476 -38.83 4.51 15.98
N ASN A 477 -39.29 4.79 17.21
CA ASN A 477 -39.66 6.09 17.75
C ASN A 477 -41.04 6.68 17.39
N SER A 478 -42.04 6.34 18.21
CA SER A 478 -43.04 7.31 18.67
C SER A 478 -43.69 6.82 19.98
N ALA A 479 -43.26 7.35 21.12
CA ALA A 479 -44.15 7.65 22.24
C ALA A 479 -43.41 8.44 23.32
N ALA A 480 -43.75 9.72 23.43
CA ALA A 480 -43.51 10.53 24.60
C ALA A 480 -44.73 10.42 25.55
N VAL A 481 -44.45 10.42 26.86
CA VAL A 481 -45.28 10.89 27.98
C VAL A 481 -46.48 10.02 28.46
N ALA A 482 -46.51 9.90 29.80
CA ALA A 482 -47.62 9.61 30.72
C ALA A 482 -48.04 8.16 30.98
N GLY A 483 -47.68 7.68 32.19
CA GLY A 483 -48.66 7.58 33.27
C GLY A 483 -49.37 6.24 33.50
N LYS A 484 -49.05 5.64 34.66
CA LYS A 484 -49.87 4.83 35.57
C LYS A 484 -50.14 3.34 35.31
N SER A 485 -49.97 2.63 36.44
CA SER A 485 -50.60 1.38 36.91
C SER A 485 -50.22 0.11 36.18
N ALA A 486 -49.42 -0.78 36.76
CA ALA A 486 -49.69 -1.64 37.94
C ALA A 486 -50.36 -2.96 37.55
N ILE A 487 -49.82 -4.04 38.14
CA ILE A 487 -50.45 -5.36 38.39
C ILE A 487 -50.56 -6.26 37.15
N THR A 488 -50.19 -7.55 37.12
CA THR A 488 -49.71 -8.53 38.12
C THR A 488 -49.40 -9.86 37.39
N THR A 489 -48.29 -10.48 37.79
CA THR A 489 -47.98 -11.92 37.93
C THR A 489 -48.19 -12.98 36.82
N THR A 490 -47.12 -13.81 36.68
CA THR A 490 -47.05 -15.30 36.67
C THR A 490 -47.78 -16.07 35.58
N ALA A 491 -47.39 -17.25 35.11
CA ALA A 491 -46.37 -18.28 35.39
C ALA A 491 -46.40 -19.16 34.10
N ALA A 492 -45.27 -19.60 33.54
CA ALA A 492 -44.57 -20.87 33.82
C ALA A 492 -45.40 -22.16 33.59
N GLU A 493 -44.71 -23.14 32.98
CA GLU A 493 -45.04 -24.58 32.82
C GLU A 493 -45.86 -24.94 31.56
N SER A 494 -45.59 -26.01 30.80
CA SER A 494 -44.68 -27.17 30.92
C SER A 494 -44.58 -27.93 29.57
N SER A 495 -43.47 -28.64 29.39
CA SER A 495 -43.08 -29.59 28.32
C SER A 495 -44.03 -30.84 28.21
N PRO A 496 -43.77 -31.93 27.43
CA PRO A 496 -42.65 -32.24 26.51
C PRO A 496 -43.00 -33.05 25.20
N SER A 497 -41.94 -33.27 24.40
CA SER A 497 -41.66 -34.45 23.55
C SER A 497 -42.45 -34.68 22.25
N THR A 498 -41.76 -34.54 21.10
CA THR A 498 -41.56 -35.68 20.16
C THR A 498 -40.31 -35.46 19.30
N THR A 499 -39.45 -36.48 19.27
CA THR A 499 -38.20 -36.58 18.50
C THR A 499 -38.47 -36.73 16.99
N VAL A 500 -37.84 -35.89 16.17
CA VAL A 500 -37.55 -36.22 14.76
C VAL A 500 -36.12 -35.80 14.44
N ILE A 501 -35.30 -36.79 14.07
CA ILE A 501 -33.94 -36.62 13.57
C ILE A 501 -34.05 -36.15 12.10
N ASN A 502 -33.46 -35.00 11.75
CA ASN A 502 -32.87 -34.82 10.43
C ASN A 502 -31.94 -33.59 10.35
N ASN A 503 -30.67 -33.89 10.06
CA ASN A 503 -29.71 -33.16 9.23
C ASN A 503 -29.52 -31.64 9.41
N GLY A 504 -28.42 -31.33 10.09
CA GLY A 504 -27.38 -30.42 9.60
C GLY A 504 -27.85 -29.15 8.91
N SER A 505 -28.10 -28.11 9.69
CA SER A 505 -28.07 -26.74 9.21
C SER A 505 -27.18 -25.95 10.17
N ALA A 506 -26.07 -25.45 9.62
CA ALA A 506 -25.12 -24.61 10.32
C ALA A 506 -25.84 -23.39 10.92
N VAL A 507 -25.57 -23.12 12.20
CA VAL A 507 -25.94 -21.86 12.85
C VAL A 507 -25.29 -20.72 12.06
N PRO A 508 -26.02 -19.64 11.69
CA PRO A 508 -25.42 -18.52 10.98
C PRO A 508 -24.40 -17.82 11.89
N GLU A 509 -23.14 -17.77 11.46
CA GLU A 509 -22.06 -16.98 12.07
C GLU A 509 -22.45 -15.49 12.06
N GLN A 510 -22.78 -14.92 13.21
CA GLN A 510 -22.87 -13.48 13.41
C GLN A 510 -21.44 -12.90 13.47
N ALA A 511 -21.11 -11.97 12.58
CA ALA A 511 -19.84 -11.25 12.60
C ALA A 511 -19.73 -10.39 13.87
N VAL A 512 -18.68 -10.58 14.66
CA VAL A 512 -18.42 -9.82 15.89
C VAL A 512 -17.93 -8.43 15.52
N HIS A 513 -18.69 -7.39 15.85
CA HIS A 513 -18.27 -5.99 15.69
C HIS A 513 -17.32 -5.61 16.83
N ILE A 514 -16.11 -5.16 16.50
CA ILE A 514 -15.06 -4.79 17.46
C ILE A 514 -14.74 -3.31 17.27
N GLU A 515 -15.05 -2.44 18.23
CA GLU A 515 -14.71 -1.01 18.24
C GLU A 515 -13.57 -0.69 19.21
N LYS A 516 -13.38 -1.51 20.25
CA LYS A 516 -12.34 -1.35 21.25
C LYS A 516 -11.79 -2.71 21.71
N LEU A 517 -10.58 -2.72 22.24
CA LEU A 517 -9.89 -3.96 22.60
C LEU A 517 -10.65 -4.76 23.68
N THR A 518 -11.30 -4.07 24.61
CA THR A 518 -12.14 -4.66 25.68
C THR A 518 -13.43 -5.31 25.17
N ASP A 519 -13.78 -5.18 23.88
CA ASP A 519 -14.84 -6.00 23.27
C ASP A 519 -14.42 -7.47 23.15
N ILE A 520 -13.11 -7.74 23.18
CA ILE A 520 -12.50 -9.07 23.03
C ILE A 520 -11.47 -9.42 24.12
N VAL A 521 -11.28 -8.56 25.12
CA VAL A 521 -10.49 -8.82 26.33
C VAL A 521 -11.44 -8.76 27.52
N THR A 522 -11.51 -9.84 28.30
CA THR A 522 -12.25 -9.87 29.57
C THR A 522 -11.27 -9.93 30.74
N MET A 523 -11.74 -9.67 31.97
CA MET A 523 -10.90 -9.75 33.19
C MET A 523 -10.25 -11.12 33.37
N ASP A 524 -10.89 -12.19 32.92
CA ASP A 524 -10.37 -13.57 32.99
C ASP A 524 -9.21 -13.82 32.00
N LEU A 525 -9.07 -12.96 30.99
CA LEU A 525 -8.02 -12.98 29.99
C LEU A 525 -6.86 -12.02 30.30
N ILE A 526 -6.84 -11.44 31.51
CA ILE A 526 -5.74 -10.61 31.99
C ILE A 526 -4.95 -11.38 33.06
N ASN A 527 -3.63 -11.51 32.87
CA ASN A 527 -2.72 -12.03 33.89
C ASN A 527 -1.54 -11.07 34.14
N LEU A 528 -1.43 -10.50 35.34
CA LEU A 528 -0.38 -9.52 35.65
C LEU A 528 0.96 -10.14 36.09
N ASP A 529 0.98 -11.46 36.31
CA ASP A 529 2.19 -12.18 36.69
C ASP A 529 2.25 -13.51 35.96
N LEU A 530 2.77 -13.47 34.73
CA LEU A 530 3.01 -14.67 33.94
C LEU A 530 4.15 -15.49 34.56
N GLU A 531 3.92 -16.76 34.83
CA GLU A 531 4.91 -17.63 35.47
C GLU A 531 5.92 -18.20 34.47
N GLY A 532 5.51 -18.40 33.20
CA GLY A 532 6.35 -18.96 32.14
C GLY A 532 7.70 -18.23 32.00
N THR A 533 8.79 -18.99 31.91
CA THR A 533 10.16 -18.46 31.77
C THR A 533 10.72 -18.56 30.36
N THR A 534 10.01 -19.27 29.47
CA THR A 534 10.34 -19.41 28.05
C THR A 534 9.18 -18.94 27.20
N GLN A 535 9.45 -18.57 25.95
CA GLN A 535 8.42 -18.20 24.97
C GLN A 535 7.29 -19.25 24.89
N ASP A 536 7.65 -20.53 24.80
CA ASP A 536 6.69 -21.63 24.70
C ASP A 536 5.84 -21.79 25.98
N ALA A 537 6.46 -21.68 27.16
CA ALA A 537 5.73 -21.79 28.43
C ALA A 537 4.74 -20.64 28.63
N VAL A 538 5.10 -19.41 28.23
CA VAL A 538 4.18 -18.26 28.27
C VAL A 538 3.03 -18.44 27.28
N ILE A 539 3.31 -18.96 26.08
CA ILE A 539 2.26 -19.28 25.10
C ILE A 539 1.28 -20.31 25.67
N ASP A 540 1.78 -21.39 26.28
CA ASP A 540 0.94 -22.41 26.92
C ASP A 540 0.06 -21.84 28.02
N GLU A 541 0.62 -21.01 28.89
CA GLU A 541 -0.09 -20.36 29.99
C GLU A 541 -1.26 -19.49 29.48
N MET A 542 -1.01 -18.69 28.43
CA MET A 542 -2.03 -17.80 27.84
C MET A 542 -3.10 -18.58 27.07
N ILE A 543 -2.73 -19.67 26.38
CA ILE A 543 -3.72 -20.57 25.74
C ILE A 543 -4.60 -21.23 26.80
N GLY A 544 -4.05 -21.60 27.96
CA GLY A 544 -4.83 -22.12 29.09
C GLY A 544 -5.90 -21.14 29.59
N ALA A 545 -5.69 -19.81 29.46
CA ALA A 545 -6.73 -18.83 29.77
C ALA A 545 -7.88 -18.84 28.75
N LEU A 546 -7.56 -19.03 27.46
CA LEU A 546 -8.56 -19.16 26.39
C LEU A 546 -9.38 -20.45 26.54
N GLU A 547 -8.76 -21.55 26.97
CA GLU A 547 -9.48 -22.80 27.25
C GLU A 547 -10.45 -22.65 28.42
N ARG A 548 -10.01 -22.06 29.54
CA ARG A 548 -10.85 -21.84 30.73
C ARG A 548 -12.08 -20.98 30.45
N THR A 549 -11.97 -20.03 29.52
CA THR A 549 -13.08 -19.13 29.13
C THR A 549 -13.95 -19.71 28.00
N GLY A 550 -13.59 -20.87 27.45
CA GLY A 550 -14.30 -21.50 26.34
C GLY A 550 -14.17 -20.72 25.02
N ALA A 551 -13.13 -19.88 24.87
CA ALA A 551 -12.86 -19.14 23.64
C ALA A 551 -12.27 -20.03 22.54
N VAL A 552 -11.72 -21.19 22.91
CA VAL A 552 -11.11 -22.17 22.00
C VAL A 552 -11.67 -23.57 22.22
N SER A 553 -11.78 -24.36 21.16
CA SER A 553 -12.17 -25.77 21.17
C SER A 553 -10.99 -26.75 21.23
N SER A 554 -9.76 -26.27 20.98
CA SER A 554 -8.54 -27.10 20.96
C SER A 554 -7.29 -26.23 21.20
N ALA A 555 -6.68 -26.32 22.38
CA ALA A 555 -5.41 -25.64 22.67
C ALA A 555 -4.28 -26.10 21.75
N SER A 556 -4.19 -27.39 21.43
CA SER A 556 -3.11 -27.91 20.59
C SER A 556 -3.11 -27.28 19.20
N ASP A 557 -4.30 -27.11 18.62
CA ASP A 557 -4.43 -26.54 17.28
C ASP A 557 -4.17 -25.03 17.27
N LEU A 558 -4.54 -24.32 18.34
CA LEU A 558 -4.18 -22.91 18.50
C LEU A 558 -2.66 -22.75 18.74
N LYS A 559 -2.07 -23.57 19.61
CA LYS A 559 -0.63 -23.56 19.90
C LYS A 559 0.17 -23.80 18.61
N GLN A 560 -0.21 -24.81 17.83
CA GLN A 560 0.44 -25.09 16.55
C GLN A 560 0.32 -23.91 15.58
N ALA A 561 -0.84 -23.24 15.52
CA ALA A 561 -1.03 -22.07 14.67
C ALA A 561 -0.17 -20.87 15.11
N ILE A 562 -0.04 -20.63 16.42
CA ILE A 562 0.80 -19.57 16.98
C ILE A 562 2.29 -19.88 16.75
N LEU A 563 2.74 -21.11 17.04
CA LEU A 563 4.13 -21.50 16.83
C LEU A 563 4.54 -21.47 15.36
N ALA A 564 3.66 -21.93 14.46
CA ALA A 564 3.90 -21.81 13.02
C ALA A 564 4.09 -20.34 12.60
N ARG A 565 3.35 -19.41 13.21
CA ARG A 565 3.50 -17.98 12.95
C ARG A 565 4.79 -17.40 13.55
N GLU A 566 5.20 -17.83 14.73
CA GLU A 566 6.48 -17.44 15.35
C GLU A 566 7.68 -17.95 14.54
N GLU A 567 7.59 -19.12 13.93
CA GLU A 567 8.65 -19.70 13.08
C GLU A 567 8.89 -18.89 11.80
N GLU A 568 7.88 -18.20 11.28
CA GLU A 568 8.02 -17.32 10.11
C GLU A 568 8.86 -16.08 10.43
N SER A 569 8.63 -15.50 11.61
CA SER A 569 9.36 -14.36 12.19
C SER A 569 8.86 -14.16 13.61
N SER A 570 9.78 -13.80 14.52
CA SER A 570 9.43 -13.41 15.89
C SER A 570 8.29 -12.39 15.89
N THR A 571 7.32 -12.57 16.79
CA THR A 571 6.29 -11.55 17.08
C THR A 571 6.70 -10.60 18.20
N GLY A 572 7.94 -10.67 18.67
CA GLY A 572 8.57 -9.69 19.53
C GLY A 572 8.88 -8.42 18.73
N ILE A 573 8.08 -7.38 18.94
CA ILE A 573 8.19 -6.13 18.16
C ILE A 573 9.21 -5.15 18.74
N GLY A 574 9.79 -5.48 19.90
CA GLY A 574 10.67 -4.60 20.67
C GLY A 574 9.93 -3.76 21.70
N MET A 575 10.64 -2.85 22.36
CA MET A 575 10.09 -1.99 23.43
C MET A 575 9.40 -2.80 24.54
N ASN A 576 9.96 -3.97 24.87
CA ASN A 576 9.39 -4.94 25.82
C ASN A 576 8.01 -5.51 25.44
N ILE A 577 7.64 -5.59 24.15
CA ILE A 577 6.34 -6.11 23.70
C ILE A 577 6.49 -7.36 22.83
N ALA A 578 5.60 -8.34 23.07
CA ALA A 578 5.34 -9.45 22.15
C ALA A 578 3.84 -9.56 21.83
N ILE A 579 3.53 -9.90 20.57
CA ILE A 579 2.13 -10.07 20.12
C ILE A 579 1.98 -11.45 19.44
N PRO A 580 2.04 -12.57 20.19
CA PRO A 580 1.86 -13.90 19.61
C PRO A 580 0.45 -14.03 19.01
N HIS A 581 0.34 -14.49 17.78
CA HIS A 581 -0.95 -14.56 17.09
C HIS A 581 -1.00 -15.70 16.08
N GLY A 582 -2.20 -16.21 15.82
CA GLY A 582 -2.44 -17.26 14.84
C GLY A 582 -3.91 -17.35 14.45
N LYS A 583 -4.20 -17.63 13.17
CA LYS A 583 -5.56 -17.94 12.71
C LYS A 583 -5.81 -19.44 12.86
N SER A 584 -6.75 -19.83 13.72
CA SER A 584 -7.07 -21.24 13.94
C SER A 584 -8.58 -21.49 13.86
N ASN A 585 -8.96 -22.63 13.29
CA ASN A 585 -10.35 -23.12 13.33
C ASN A 585 -10.78 -23.50 14.75
N ALA A 586 -9.81 -23.69 15.65
CA ALA A 586 -10.05 -23.98 17.04
C ALA A 586 -10.52 -22.76 17.83
N VAL A 587 -10.44 -21.54 17.29
CA VAL A 587 -10.95 -20.35 17.98
C VAL A 587 -12.44 -20.22 17.69
N LEU A 588 -13.26 -20.25 18.74
CA LEU A 588 -14.72 -20.14 18.66
C LEU A 588 -15.19 -18.69 18.72
N LYS A 589 -14.47 -17.84 19.45
CA LYS A 589 -14.75 -16.40 19.59
C LYS A 589 -13.44 -15.61 19.47
N PRO A 590 -13.40 -14.50 18.71
CA PRO A 590 -12.26 -13.59 18.73
C PRO A 590 -11.94 -13.17 20.17
N SER A 591 -10.68 -13.29 20.58
CA SER A 591 -10.25 -12.98 21.94
C SER A 591 -8.79 -12.52 21.96
N VAL A 592 -8.48 -11.62 22.89
CA VAL A 592 -7.11 -11.22 23.19
C VAL A 592 -6.81 -11.54 24.65
N VAL A 593 -5.68 -12.21 24.89
CA VAL A 593 -5.15 -12.42 26.23
C VAL A 593 -4.04 -11.42 26.46
N PHE A 594 -4.13 -10.67 27.55
CA PHE A 594 -3.07 -9.75 27.96
C PHE A 594 -2.34 -10.32 29.17
N GLY A 595 -1.02 -10.34 29.12
CA GLY A 595 -0.24 -10.67 30.30
C GLY A 595 1.04 -9.88 30.47
N ILE A 596 1.49 -9.81 31.72
CA ILE A 596 2.71 -9.12 32.12
C ILE A 596 3.72 -10.12 32.68
N LYS A 597 4.96 -10.08 32.17
CA LYS A 597 6.11 -10.79 32.71
C LYS A 597 7.11 -9.76 33.24
N GLN A 598 7.08 -9.47 34.54
CA GLN A 598 7.91 -8.40 35.14
C GLN A 598 9.42 -8.59 34.90
N GLY A 599 9.87 -9.85 35.00
CA GLY A 599 11.26 -10.24 34.74
C GLY A 599 11.67 -10.28 33.28
N GLY A 600 10.75 -10.07 32.34
CA GLY A 600 11.00 -10.27 30.91
C GLY A 600 11.01 -11.75 30.50
N VAL A 601 10.78 -12.00 29.22
CA VAL A 601 11.00 -13.29 28.56
C VAL A 601 11.66 -13.04 27.21
N ASP A 602 12.67 -13.84 26.87
CA ASP A 602 13.32 -13.76 25.55
C ASP A 602 12.32 -14.19 24.46
N TRP A 603 11.82 -13.20 23.73
CA TRP A 603 10.95 -13.38 22.56
C TRP A 603 11.69 -13.16 21.25
N LYS A 604 13.03 -13.07 21.26
CA LYS A 604 13.87 -12.73 20.10
C LYS A 604 13.43 -11.42 19.43
N SER A 605 13.10 -10.41 20.24
CA SER A 605 12.62 -9.11 19.79
C SER A 605 13.61 -8.43 18.84
N ALA A 606 13.10 -7.67 17.88
CA ALA A 606 13.92 -7.02 16.85
C ALA A 606 15.00 -6.06 17.41
N ASP A 607 14.77 -5.47 18.59
CA ASP A 607 15.69 -4.57 19.29
C ASP A 607 16.52 -5.27 20.40
N GLY A 608 16.33 -6.58 20.58
CA GLY A 608 16.98 -7.37 21.63
C GLY A 608 16.37 -7.21 23.04
N SER A 609 15.28 -6.45 23.21
CA SER A 609 14.60 -6.32 24.50
C SER A 609 13.82 -7.59 24.87
N GLU A 610 13.85 -7.96 26.15
CA GLU A 610 12.99 -9.02 26.67
C GLU A 610 11.53 -8.54 26.73
N ALA A 611 10.60 -9.37 26.27
CA ALA A 611 9.19 -9.02 26.26
C ALA A 611 8.62 -9.06 27.69
N LYS A 612 7.97 -7.97 28.10
CA LYS A 612 7.28 -7.84 29.38
C LYS A 612 5.77 -7.74 29.21
N LEU A 613 5.30 -7.06 28.16
CA LEU A 613 3.89 -6.95 27.82
C LEU A 613 3.58 -7.93 26.68
N ILE A 614 2.75 -8.93 26.93
CA ILE A 614 2.40 -9.95 25.94
C ILE A 614 0.91 -9.87 25.61
N PHE A 615 0.60 -9.72 24.32
CA PHE A 615 -0.77 -9.64 23.80
C PHE A 615 -1.03 -10.81 22.84
N MET A 616 -1.62 -11.89 23.33
CA MET A 616 -1.96 -13.02 22.47
C MET A 616 -3.27 -12.76 21.73
N ILE A 617 -3.23 -12.77 20.40
CA ILE A 617 -4.43 -12.59 19.55
C ILE A 617 -4.90 -13.95 19.04
N ALA A 618 -6.10 -14.37 19.47
CA ALA A 618 -6.78 -15.56 19.00
C ALA A 618 -7.99 -15.19 18.14
N VAL A 619 -7.98 -15.58 16.85
CA VAL A 619 -9.09 -15.31 15.93
C VAL A 619 -9.49 -16.55 15.11
N PRO A 620 -10.80 -16.73 14.83
CA PRO A 620 -11.27 -17.81 13.96
C PRO A 620 -10.71 -17.68 12.54
N ARG A 621 -10.35 -18.81 11.91
CA ARG A 621 -9.83 -18.83 10.53
C ARG A 621 -10.86 -18.37 9.48
N ASN A 622 -12.14 -18.62 9.74
CA ASN A 622 -13.27 -18.28 8.86
C ASN A 622 -13.77 -16.83 8.99
N SER A 623 -13.10 -16.00 9.81
CA SER A 623 -13.36 -14.56 9.85
C SER A 623 -13.14 -13.97 8.45
N LYS A 624 -14.21 -13.76 7.67
CA LYS A 624 -14.16 -13.04 6.38
C LYS A 624 -13.71 -11.59 6.57
N ASP A 625 -13.85 -11.09 7.79
CA ASP A 625 -13.39 -9.78 8.19
C ASP A 625 -11.90 -9.81 8.58
N ASN A 626 -11.19 -8.72 8.25
CA ASN A 626 -9.79 -8.47 8.62
C ASN A 626 -9.60 -8.28 10.14
N THR A 627 -10.39 -8.95 10.99
CA THR A 627 -10.47 -8.80 12.45
C THR A 627 -9.10 -8.87 13.11
N HIS A 628 -8.29 -9.85 12.73
CA HIS A 628 -6.90 -9.97 13.19
C HIS A 628 -6.06 -8.71 12.90
N LEU A 629 -6.14 -8.19 11.67
CA LEU A 629 -5.39 -7.01 11.26
C LEU A 629 -5.93 -5.75 11.93
N LYS A 630 -7.24 -5.67 12.16
CA LYS A 630 -7.88 -4.57 12.90
C LYS A 630 -7.36 -4.53 14.34
N VAL A 631 -7.41 -5.65 15.05
CA VAL A 631 -6.89 -5.76 16.43
C VAL A 631 -5.41 -5.44 16.50
N LEU A 632 -4.62 -5.96 15.55
CA LEU A 632 -3.19 -5.67 15.47
C LEU A 632 -2.94 -4.17 15.23
N GLN A 633 -3.70 -3.52 14.34
CA GLN A 633 -3.59 -2.09 14.06
C GLN A 633 -3.94 -1.23 15.29
N MET A 634 -5.00 -1.59 16.02
CA MET A 634 -5.41 -0.90 17.25
C MET A 634 -4.30 -1.00 18.32
N LEU A 635 -3.81 -2.21 18.57
CA LEU A 635 -2.71 -2.48 19.50
C LEU A 635 -1.43 -1.76 19.09
N SER A 636 -0.97 -1.91 17.84
CA SER A 636 0.27 -1.28 17.37
C SER A 636 0.22 0.24 17.49
N ARG A 637 -0.92 0.89 17.21
CA ARG A 637 -1.05 2.35 17.35
C ARG A 637 -0.92 2.80 18.80
N LYS A 638 -1.64 2.15 19.71
CA LYS A 638 -1.65 2.56 21.13
C LYS A 638 -0.35 2.17 21.84
N LEU A 639 0.25 1.04 21.48
CA LEU A 639 1.50 0.58 22.06
C LEU A 639 2.72 1.39 21.61
N MET A 640 2.64 2.26 20.58
CA MET A 640 3.72 3.21 20.29
C MET A 640 3.79 4.38 21.29
N ASP A 641 2.78 4.57 22.14
CA ASP A 641 2.79 5.59 23.19
C ASP A 641 3.58 5.10 24.42
N ASP A 642 4.72 5.74 24.69
CA ASP A 642 5.62 5.41 25.80
C ASP A 642 4.92 5.51 27.16
N HIS A 643 4.09 6.55 27.37
CA HIS A 643 3.35 6.74 28.62
C HIS A 643 2.33 5.62 28.84
N PHE A 644 1.68 5.16 27.76
CA PHE A 644 0.74 4.05 27.85
C PHE A 644 1.43 2.74 28.24
N ARG A 645 2.59 2.45 27.65
CA ARG A 645 3.37 1.24 27.99
C ARG A 645 3.87 1.27 29.43
N GLU A 646 4.41 2.41 29.87
CA GLU A 646 4.87 2.61 31.24
C GLU A 646 3.71 2.46 32.24
N ALA A 647 2.54 3.04 31.93
CA ALA A 647 1.34 2.88 32.75
C ALA A 647 0.90 1.41 32.84
N LEU A 648 0.91 0.67 31.71
CA LEU A 648 0.58 -0.75 31.71
C LEU A 648 1.58 -1.60 32.51
N LEU A 649 2.86 -1.28 32.49
CA LEU A 649 3.87 -1.99 33.29
C LEU A 649 3.76 -1.71 34.80
N ALA A 650 3.19 -0.56 35.16
CA ALA A 650 3.04 -0.11 36.54
C ALA A 650 1.74 -0.57 37.21
N VAL A 651 0.81 -1.20 36.48
CA VAL A 651 -0.46 -1.68 37.05
C VAL A 651 -0.22 -2.74 38.13
N THR A 652 -1.04 -2.68 39.17
CA THR A 652 -1.00 -3.64 40.29
C THR A 652 -2.26 -4.49 40.38
N THR A 653 -3.33 -4.09 39.69
CA THR A 653 -4.62 -4.78 39.68
C THR A 653 -5.14 -5.01 38.26
N LYS A 654 -5.92 -6.08 38.05
CA LYS A 654 -6.47 -6.40 36.72
C LYS A 654 -7.44 -5.33 36.24
N GLU A 655 -8.11 -4.67 37.17
CA GLU A 655 -9.03 -3.57 36.96
C GLU A 655 -8.33 -2.34 36.37
N GLU A 656 -7.16 -1.97 36.91
CA GLU A 656 -6.30 -0.90 36.36
C GLU A 656 -5.85 -1.24 34.94
N ALA A 657 -5.38 -2.48 34.72
CA ALA A 657 -4.99 -2.95 33.40
C ALA A 657 -6.15 -2.88 32.40
N TYR A 658 -7.32 -3.37 32.78
CA TYR A 658 -8.52 -3.35 31.92
C TYR A 658 -8.95 -1.92 31.57
N GLN A 659 -8.92 -0.99 32.53
CA GLN A 659 -9.23 0.42 32.28
C GLN A 659 -8.28 1.07 31.28
N LEU A 660 -6.99 0.72 31.32
CA LEU A 660 -6.02 1.16 30.32
C LEU A 660 -6.29 0.52 28.95
N LEU A 661 -6.56 -0.79 28.91
CA LEU A 661 -6.88 -1.49 27.67
C LEU A 661 -8.18 -1.01 27.01
N ASP A 662 -9.14 -0.48 27.79
CA ASP A 662 -10.39 0.11 27.27
C ASP A 662 -10.14 1.34 26.38
N GLN A 663 -8.98 1.99 26.50
CA GLN A 663 -8.56 3.14 25.69
C GLN A 663 -7.99 2.75 24.32
N VAL A 664 -7.91 1.45 24.01
CA VAL A 664 -7.39 0.93 22.74
C VAL A 664 -8.56 0.80 21.75
N HIS A 665 -8.66 1.75 20.81
CA HIS A 665 -9.67 1.81 19.74
C HIS A 665 -9.07 1.63 18.36
#